data_AF-A0A0G1C1Y4-F1
#
_entry.id   AF-A0A0G1C1Y4-F1
#
_cell.length_a   1.000
_cell.length_b   1.000
_cell.length_c   1.000
_cell.angle_alpha   90.00
_cell.angle_beta   90.00
_cell.angle_gamma   90.00
#
_symmetry.space_group_name_H-M   'P 1'
#
loop_
_entity.id
_entity.type
_entity.pdbx_description
1 polymer ?
#
loop_
_entity_poly.entity_id
_entity_poly.type
_entity_poly.pdbx_seq_one_letter_code
_entity_poly.pdbx_strand_id
1 'polypeptide(L)'
;MDAGPHELSHNGSNTLTLTGSTGSPLTISGGTFTASTGTVIFNGNGSITIEDTTYNNLTFNPVLTAGVGNITYTGGGATVIGGTWSVNPSGSANSLTYTFGGDITGNPVLTITRTGGSATSAVNTSGSGYALTATSIDIQTGGTFTANGSTVTLIGTSGSPLTATGTFTVGTSTVIFNGNGNITIENTTYNNLTFSPTLTAGVGNITYTGGGATVINSAWNVNPSGSRNILTYLLAGAITGNPTITITRTGLDASSVVDTDAVGNYPIPATRLDIQADGDLIANNSGITLVGTSGTLFTLSGSGTFTAGSSIVTMNPDAAVTLTSGTFTGSNAFYTLKLSPIITADRIYTFGAGAIEITGSFTIPPSDGCICVPFPILTVNMGASITESGSGTTIGAGNAPTVLNTTGSNYALTVAALTIGDFGTLTGNASAMDSNGTVTISSGGILTSTSGTFYIAGNYTNSGTFTHSNGAITLDGGAKQTLAGTITGAGAFYDLTITNSSGADDPGCGTSFTPSVDFNVAATVSNNYTIITPSVRVEYQSGATYTFTNINWNGQASGTRIFFRNSSLSSGTWLLKVTGTQTVSYVNVARSDASVSGGSTINATDGTSVDCNNNTNWDFTAAGSTITFDLDASVTDANTATPYVVALGTISTSTVRRSGATQGINYIWIDIDTNASSGAVVTVVSSNASLKSTSVGGDTIPSSTGTMSAGTANYGLCLVAVSESAGGPLGGQISVNSAVSAVTPAHSDYTDTLTFIATGTF
;
A
#
# COMPACT_ATOMS: atom_id res chain seq x y z
N MET A 1 -50.28 0.02 63.11
CA MET A 1 -51.01 1.15 63.72
C MET A 1 -52.24 1.38 62.87
N ASP A 2 -53.40 1.61 63.49
CA ASP A 2 -54.68 1.78 62.79
C ASP A 2 -55.11 3.26 62.73
N ALA A 3 -55.69 3.60 61.58
CA ALA A 3 -56.45 4.79 61.18
C ALA A 3 -56.15 6.15 61.86
N GLY A 4 -55.04 6.78 61.47
CA GLY A 4 -54.78 8.23 61.57
C GLY A 4 -53.47 8.57 60.83
N PRO A 5 -53.31 9.76 60.21
CA PRO A 5 -52.03 10.14 59.61
C PRO A 5 -51.00 10.35 60.74
N HIS A 6 -50.26 9.29 61.06
CA HIS A 6 -49.14 9.35 61.98
C HIS A 6 -47.88 9.71 61.20
N GLU A 7 -47.41 10.94 61.37
CA GLU A 7 -46.13 11.38 60.82
C GLU A 7 -44.99 10.88 61.73
N LEU A 8 -44.24 9.87 61.28
CA LEU A 8 -42.96 9.49 61.87
C LEU A 8 -41.87 10.45 61.35
N SER A 9 -41.98 11.73 61.68
CA SER A 9 -40.99 12.76 61.33
C SER A 9 -40.17 13.09 62.56
N HIS A 10 -39.02 12.41 62.70
CA HIS A 10 -38.01 12.81 63.67
C HIS A 10 -36.80 13.32 62.89
N ASN A 11 -36.62 14.63 62.89
CA ASN A 11 -35.61 15.38 62.15
C ASN A 11 -34.19 15.25 62.76
N GLY A 12 -33.81 14.03 63.17
CA GLY A 12 -32.54 13.71 63.82
C GLY A 12 -31.99 12.33 63.42
N SER A 13 -30.71 12.08 63.73
CA SER A 13 -29.91 10.87 63.42
C SER A 13 -30.37 9.62 64.21
N ASN A 14 -31.67 9.33 64.21
CA ASN A 14 -32.28 8.25 64.99
C ASN A 14 -32.18 6.91 64.26
N THR A 15 -32.03 5.82 65.01
CA THR A 15 -32.06 4.45 64.47
C THR A 15 -33.42 3.81 64.73
N LEU A 16 -34.08 3.34 63.68
CA LEU A 16 -35.31 2.53 63.76
C LEU A 16 -34.94 1.06 63.55
N THR A 17 -35.18 0.20 64.54
CA THR A 17 -34.92 -1.24 64.44
C THR A 17 -36.23 -2.03 64.40
N LEU A 18 -36.37 -2.90 63.40
CA LEU A 18 -37.55 -3.72 63.13
C LEU A 18 -37.17 -5.20 63.23
N THR A 19 -37.74 -5.89 64.23
CA THR A 19 -37.44 -7.29 64.61
C THR A 19 -38.44 -8.32 64.06
N GLY A 20 -39.40 -7.88 63.26
CA GLY A 20 -40.41 -8.76 62.67
C GLY A 20 -39.77 -9.86 61.82
N SER A 21 -40.21 -11.10 61.99
CA SER A 21 -39.62 -12.29 61.34
C SER A 21 -40.56 -12.95 60.31
N THR A 22 -41.70 -12.32 60.01
CA THR A 22 -42.66 -12.74 58.96
C THR A 22 -43.41 -11.51 58.44
N GLY A 23 -43.87 -11.53 57.19
CA GLY A 23 -44.71 -10.47 56.61
C GLY A 23 -43.93 -9.18 56.32
N SER A 24 -44.55 -8.01 56.50
CA SER A 24 -43.93 -6.70 56.30
C SER A 24 -43.75 -5.98 57.64
N PRO A 25 -42.54 -5.97 58.24
CA PRO A 25 -42.30 -5.32 59.54
C PRO A 25 -42.51 -3.81 59.53
N LEU A 26 -42.47 -3.18 58.36
CA LEU A 26 -42.88 -1.81 58.08
C LEU A 26 -44.00 -1.86 57.03
N THR A 27 -45.07 -1.12 57.25
CA THR A 27 -46.17 -0.94 56.29
C THR A 27 -46.63 0.51 56.33
N ILE A 28 -46.74 1.17 55.18
CA ILE A 28 -47.18 2.56 55.08
C ILE A 28 -48.56 2.58 54.44
N SER A 29 -49.61 2.51 55.27
CA SER A 29 -51.00 2.53 54.81
C SER A 29 -51.63 3.90 55.04
N GLY A 30 -51.58 4.78 54.03
CA GLY A 30 -52.25 6.08 54.06
C GLY A 30 -51.58 7.18 54.89
N GLY A 31 -50.33 6.98 55.33
CA GLY A 31 -49.49 7.98 56.01
C GLY A 31 -48.22 8.33 55.21
N THR A 32 -47.40 9.26 55.73
CA THR A 32 -46.11 9.64 55.12
C THR A 32 -44.94 9.09 55.94
N PHE A 33 -44.01 8.41 55.27
CA PHE A 33 -42.69 8.08 55.80
C PHE A 33 -41.67 9.01 55.14
N THR A 34 -41.17 9.97 55.92
CA THR A 34 -40.11 10.88 55.45
C THR A 34 -38.78 10.35 55.97
N ALA A 35 -37.89 9.96 55.06
CA ALA A 35 -36.54 9.55 55.44
C ALA A 35 -35.85 10.69 56.21
N SER A 36 -35.47 10.43 57.48
CA SER A 36 -34.58 11.31 58.24
C SER A 36 -33.12 11.06 57.83
N THR A 37 -32.16 11.72 58.47
CA THR A 37 -30.72 11.39 58.32
C THR A 37 -30.30 10.09 59.03
N GLY A 38 -31.26 9.37 59.62
CA GLY A 38 -31.04 8.17 60.43
C GLY A 38 -30.90 6.85 59.65
N THR A 39 -30.93 5.74 60.40
CA THR A 39 -30.77 4.37 59.88
C THR A 39 -31.99 3.50 60.20
N VAL A 40 -32.50 2.79 59.19
CA VAL A 40 -33.50 1.73 59.36
C VAL A 40 -32.80 0.38 59.33
N ILE A 41 -33.03 -0.44 60.36
CA ILE A 41 -32.42 -1.75 60.56
C ILE A 41 -33.51 -2.82 60.56
N PHE A 42 -33.41 -3.81 59.69
CA PHE A 42 -34.21 -5.03 59.73
C PHE A 42 -33.35 -6.19 60.23
N ASN A 43 -33.65 -6.68 61.45
CA ASN A 43 -32.85 -7.70 62.13
C ASN A 43 -33.62 -9.00 62.44
N GLY A 44 -34.83 -9.16 61.89
CA GLY A 44 -35.63 -10.37 62.03
C GLY A 44 -35.00 -11.59 61.36
N ASN A 45 -35.08 -12.76 61.97
CA ASN A 45 -34.41 -13.97 61.46
C ASN A 45 -35.34 -14.85 60.59
N GLY A 46 -36.34 -14.26 59.94
CA GLY A 46 -37.23 -14.95 59.01
C GLY A 46 -37.43 -14.15 57.73
N SER A 47 -38.03 -14.77 56.72
CA SER A 47 -38.28 -14.11 55.43
C SER A 47 -39.36 -13.04 55.56
N ILE A 48 -39.08 -11.84 55.05
CA ILE A 48 -39.93 -10.65 55.16
C ILE A 48 -39.99 -9.87 53.85
N THR A 49 -41.00 -9.02 53.71
CA THR A 49 -41.07 -8.02 52.65
C THR A 49 -40.57 -6.67 53.19
N ILE A 50 -39.71 -6.01 52.42
CA ILE A 50 -39.19 -4.67 52.69
C ILE A 50 -40.06 -3.67 51.93
N GLU A 51 -40.64 -2.71 52.66
CA GLU A 51 -41.51 -1.67 52.09
C GLU A 51 -40.78 -0.82 51.03
N ASP A 52 -41.45 -0.56 49.92
CA ASP A 52 -41.00 0.24 48.78
C ASP A 52 -41.10 1.75 49.04
N THR A 53 -40.14 2.26 49.79
CA THR A 53 -40.11 3.67 50.20
C THR A 53 -38.71 4.27 50.08
N THR A 54 -38.54 5.50 50.57
CA THR A 54 -37.24 6.16 50.65
C THR A 54 -36.60 5.87 51.99
N TYR A 55 -35.39 5.32 51.98
CA TYR A 55 -34.51 5.17 53.14
C TYR A 55 -33.30 6.11 53.00
N ASN A 56 -32.83 6.67 54.11
CA ASN A 56 -31.52 7.32 54.11
C ASN A 56 -30.43 6.25 54.27
N ASN A 57 -30.26 5.68 55.46
CA ASN A 57 -29.44 4.48 55.65
C ASN A 57 -30.34 3.24 55.87
N LEU A 58 -29.99 2.11 55.24
CA LEU A 58 -30.70 0.84 55.35
C LEU A 58 -29.73 -0.29 55.76
N THR A 59 -30.10 -1.12 56.72
CA THR A 59 -29.27 -2.24 57.18
C THR A 59 -30.08 -3.51 57.37
N PHE A 60 -29.56 -4.63 56.86
CA PHE A 60 -30.08 -5.98 57.07
C PHE A 60 -29.04 -6.81 57.83
N ASN A 61 -29.23 -6.99 59.13
CA ASN A 61 -28.25 -7.64 60.01
C ASN A 61 -28.83 -8.75 60.92
N PRO A 62 -29.61 -9.70 60.39
CA PRO A 62 -30.15 -10.79 61.20
C PRO A 62 -29.04 -11.72 61.73
N VAL A 63 -29.35 -12.42 62.83
CA VAL A 63 -28.47 -13.47 63.38
C VAL A 63 -28.98 -14.84 62.92
N LEU A 64 -28.18 -15.54 62.11
CA LEU A 64 -28.52 -16.82 61.49
C LEU A 64 -27.75 -17.97 62.17
N THR A 65 -28.43 -18.69 63.08
CA THR A 65 -27.89 -19.85 63.78
C THR A 65 -28.33 -21.17 63.13
N ALA A 66 -27.69 -22.27 63.52
CA ALA A 66 -28.10 -23.62 63.10
C ALA A 66 -29.55 -23.90 63.57
N GLY A 67 -30.50 -23.86 62.63
CA GLY A 67 -31.94 -24.00 62.89
C GLY A 67 -32.82 -22.95 62.21
N VAL A 68 -32.27 -21.79 61.83
CA VAL A 68 -33.03 -20.71 61.15
C VAL A 68 -33.32 -21.03 59.68
N GLY A 69 -32.38 -21.70 59.00
CA GLY A 69 -32.44 -21.91 57.55
C GLY A 69 -32.02 -20.67 56.75
N ASN A 70 -32.02 -20.78 55.43
CA ASN A 70 -31.78 -19.63 54.53
C ASN A 70 -33.03 -18.74 54.52
N ILE A 71 -32.83 -17.43 54.58
CA ILE A 71 -33.93 -16.46 54.60
C ILE A 71 -33.83 -15.47 53.45
N THR A 72 -34.98 -14.94 53.04
CA THR A 72 -35.07 -13.95 51.96
C THR A 72 -35.79 -12.70 52.44
N TYR A 73 -35.16 -11.56 52.24
CA TYR A 73 -35.81 -10.26 52.32
C TYR A 73 -36.21 -9.86 50.89
N THR A 74 -37.48 -9.63 50.64
CA THR A 74 -37.99 -9.29 49.30
C THR A 74 -38.42 -7.83 49.27
N GLY A 75 -37.90 -7.03 48.34
CA GLY A 75 -38.41 -5.67 48.13
C GLY A 75 -39.88 -5.71 47.67
N GLY A 76 -40.73 -4.82 48.18
CA GLY A 76 -42.13 -4.70 47.76
C GLY A 76 -42.30 -4.04 46.38
N GLY A 77 -41.28 -3.32 45.89
CA GLY A 77 -41.32 -2.46 44.72
C GLY A 77 -40.04 -1.64 44.55
N ALA A 78 -40.11 -0.55 43.79
CA ALA A 78 -38.98 0.37 43.59
C ALA A 78 -38.65 1.12 44.90
N THR A 79 -37.36 1.21 45.23
CA THR A 79 -36.90 1.75 46.53
C THR A 79 -35.82 2.80 46.30
N VAL A 80 -35.81 3.86 47.11
CA VAL A 80 -34.76 4.89 47.09
C VAL A 80 -33.91 4.73 48.34
N ILE A 81 -32.58 4.64 48.21
CA ILE A 81 -31.65 4.57 49.34
C ILE A 81 -30.57 5.64 49.15
N GLY A 82 -30.57 6.68 49.98
CA GLY A 82 -29.70 7.85 49.82
C GLY A 82 -28.27 7.72 50.37
N GLY A 83 -28.09 6.88 51.39
CA GLY A 83 -26.86 6.79 52.18
C GLY A 83 -26.26 5.39 52.16
N THR A 84 -25.94 4.86 53.34
CA THR A 84 -25.37 3.51 53.45
C THR A 84 -26.44 2.43 53.31
N TRP A 85 -26.12 1.39 52.56
CA TRP A 85 -26.94 0.18 52.48
C TRP A 85 -26.08 -1.04 52.84
N SER A 86 -26.35 -1.67 53.98
CA SER A 86 -25.57 -2.80 54.45
C SER A 86 -26.41 -4.08 54.48
N VAL A 87 -25.89 -5.15 53.89
CA VAL A 87 -26.44 -6.51 53.97
C VAL A 87 -25.40 -7.39 54.64
N ASN A 88 -25.55 -7.57 55.95
CA ASN A 88 -24.52 -8.06 56.84
C ASN A 88 -25.09 -8.97 57.96
N PRO A 89 -25.59 -10.17 57.61
CA PRO A 89 -25.98 -11.15 58.61
C PRO A 89 -24.76 -11.63 59.40
N SER A 90 -25.03 -12.10 60.62
CA SER A 90 -24.07 -12.74 61.50
C SER A 90 -24.52 -14.16 61.83
N GLY A 91 -23.65 -14.98 62.43
CA GLY A 91 -24.02 -16.30 62.95
C GLY A 91 -23.26 -17.47 62.33
N SER A 92 -23.59 -18.69 62.74
CA SER A 92 -22.78 -19.88 62.47
C SER A 92 -23.18 -20.67 61.21
N ALA A 93 -24.31 -20.36 60.56
CA ALA A 93 -24.79 -21.07 59.37
C ALA A 93 -25.76 -20.23 58.51
N ASN A 94 -26.14 -20.74 57.33
CA ASN A 94 -27.18 -20.23 56.43
C ASN A 94 -26.86 -18.90 55.71
N SER A 95 -27.80 -18.43 54.88
CA SER A 95 -27.67 -17.23 54.06
C SER A 95 -28.87 -16.28 54.20
N LEU A 96 -28.60 -14.97 54.18
CA LEU A 96 -29.59 -13.94 53.91
C LEU A 96 -29.49 -13.52 52.44
N THR A 97 -30.59 -13.59 51.69
CA THR A 97 -30.69 -13.00 50.35
C THR A 97 -31.65 -11.82 50.36
N TYR A 98 -31.21 -10.64 49.93
CA TYR A 98 -32.13 -9.58 49.52
C TYR A 98 -32.45 -9.70 48.03
N THR A 99 -33.73 -9.81 47.68
CA THR A 99 -34.20 -9.85 46.28
C THR A 99 -34.97 -8.58 45.97
N PHE A 100 -34.59 -7.89 44.89
CA PHE A 100 -35.24 -6.64 44.49
C PHE A 100 -36.71 -6.89 44.11
N GLY A 101 -37.59 -5.97 44.52
CA GLY A 101 -38.98 -5.88 44.02
C GLY A 101 -39.17 -4.85 42.92
N GLY A 102 -38.15 -4.04 42.65
CA GLY A 102 -38.13 -2.95 41.68
C GLY A 102 -36.74 -2.30 41.66
N ASP A 103 -36.59 -1.23 40.87
CA ASP A 103 -35.32 -0.51 40.76
C ASP A 103 -34.89 0.11 42.09
N ILE A 104 -33.57 0.11 42.34
CA ILE A 104 -32.95 0.80 43.48
C ILE A 104 -32.23 2.05 43.00
N THR A 105 -32.64 3.20 43.53
CA THR A 105 -32.07 4.52 43.21
C THR A 105 -31.62 5.24 44.48
N GLY A 106 -31.22 6.52 44.40
CA GLY A 106 -30.75 7.30 45.55
C GLY A 106 -29.23 7.25 45.77
N ASN A 107 -28.52 6.47 44.97
CA ASN A 107 -27.05 6.39 44.92
C ASN A 107 -26.40 5.83 46.22
N PRO A 108 -26.89 4.71 46.78
CA PRO A 108 -26.38 4.21 48.04
C PRO A 108 -24.91 3.80 47.95
N VAL A 109 -24.26 3.72 49.10
CA VAL A 109 -23.01 2.96 49.30
C VAL A 109 -23.40 1.57 49.79
N LEU A 110 -23.34 0.57 48.92
CA LEU A 110 -23.74 -0.80 49.22
C LEU A 110 -22.57 -1.60 49.76
N THR A 111 -22.72 -2.21 50.93
CA THR A 111 -21.79 -3.22 51.46
C THR A 111 -22.50 -4.55 51.64
N ILE A 112 -21.96 -5.61 51.02
CA ILE A 112 -22.45 -6.98 51.13
C ILE A 112 -21.35 -7.78 51.82
N THR A 113 -21.60 -8.19 53.06
CA THR A 113 -20.57 -8.83 53.89
C THR A 113 -21.18 -9.84 54.84
N ARG A 114 -20.35 -10.62 55.54
CA ARG A 114 -20.76 -11.33 56.74
C ARG A 114 -20.08 -10.71 57.96
N THR A 115 -20.81 -10.54 59.06
CA THR A 115 -20.28 -10.00 60.32
C THR A 115 -20.08 -11.11 61.35
N GLY A 116 -18.93 -11.78 61.28
CA GLY A 116 -18.56 -12.86 62.19
C GLY A 116 -19.28 -14.19 61.91
N GLY A 117 -18.60 -15.30 62.19
CA GLY A 117 -19.12 -16.64 61.92
C GLY A 117 -19.08 -17.03 60.44
N SER A 118 -20.01 -17.90 60.01
CA SER A 118 -20.06 -18.51 58.66
C SER A 118 -21.32 -18.17 57.86
N ALA A 119 -22.25 -17.38 58.41
CA ALA A 119 -23.42 -16.91 57.67
C ALA A 119 -23.01 -16.11 56.42
N THR A 120 -23.73 -16.21 55.32
CA THR A 120 -23.43 -15.46 54.07
C THR A 120 -24.53 -14.48 53.73
N SER A 121 -24.19 -13.44 52.97
CA SER A 121 -25.15 -12.48 52.42
C SER A 121 -25.19 -12.55 50.90
N ALA A 122 -26.37 -12.29 50.35
CA ALA A 122 -26.56 -12.13 48.93
C ALA A 122 -27.48 -10.94 48.66
N VAL A 123 -27.17 -10.21 47.60
CA VAL A 123 -28.06 -9.22 46.99
C VAL A 123 -28.31 -9.66 45.56
N ASN A 124 -29.58 -9.78 45.19
CA ASN A 124 -30.03 -10.30 43.91
C ASN A 124 -30.98 -9.28 43.26
N THR A 125 -30.64 -8.81 42.07
CA THR A 125 -31.47 -7.86 41.31
C THR A 125 -32.76 -8.46 40.73
N SER A 126 -33.03 -9.73 41.05
CA SER A 126 -34.10 -10.59 40.55
C SER A 126 -33.92 -11.05 39.10
N GLY A 127 -34.59 -12.14 38.73
CA GLY A 127 -34.66 -12.62 37.34
C GLY A 127 -35.35 -11.63 36.38
N SER A 128 -36.04 -10.61 36.90
CA SER A 128 -36.67 -9.54 36.11
C SER A 128 -35.68 -8.45 35.66
N GLY A 129 -34.45 -8.42 36.21
CA GLY A 129 -33.41 -7.50 35.75
C GLY A 129 -33.55 -6.05 36.22
N TYR A 130 -34.05 -5.81 37.44
CA TYR A 130 -34.20 -4.46 38.00
C TYR A 130 -32.86 -3.73 38.12
N ALA A 131 -32.86 -2.41 37.89
CA ALA A 131 -31.67 -1.59 37.87
C ALA A 131 -31.19 -1.20 39.28
N LEU A 132 -29.88 -0.93 39.41
CA LEU A 132 -29.26 -0.37 40.60
C LEU A 132 -28.38 0.82 40.20
N THR A 133 -28.64 1.99 40.77
CA THR A 133 -27.72 3.14 40.70
C THR A 133 -27.13 3.39 42.07
N ALA A 134 -25.83 3.17 42.23
CA ALA A 134 -25.11 3.24 43.50
C ALA A 134 -23.89 4.16 43.40
N THR A 135 -23.47 4.75 44.53
CA THR A 135 -22.17 5.43 44.61
C THR A 135 -21.05 4.41 44.52
N SER A 136 -21.13 3.34 45.30
CA SER A 136 -20.22 2.20 45.23
C SER A 136 -20.86 0.91 45.73
N ILE A 137 -20.28 -0.22 45.33
CA ILE A 137 -20.63 -1.56 45.80
C ILE A 137 -19.36 -2.23 46.31
N ASP A 138 -19.36 -2.61 47.58
CA ASP A 138 -18.31 -3.40 48.21
C ASP A 138 -18.82 -4.79 48.56
N ILE A 139 -18.38 -5.78 47.76
CA ILE A 139 -18.67 -7.19 47.97
C ILE A 139 -17.50 -7.78 48.74
N GLN A 140 -17.70 -7.95 50.04
CA GLN A 140 -16.70 -8.48 50.94
C GLN A 140 -16.76 -10.02 50.99
N THR A 141 -15.76 -10.63 51.62
CA THR A 141 -15.73 -12.08 51.86
C THR A 141 -17.05 -12.58 52.48
N GLY A 142 -17.67 -13.57 51.84
CA GLY A 142 -18.96 -14.12 52.28
C GLY A 142 -20.20 -13.37 51.78
N GLY A 143 -20.01 -12.26 51.08
CA GLY A 143 -21.04 -11.57 50.31
C GLY A 143 -21.12 -12.08 48.87
N THR A 144 -22.32 -12.01 48.29
CA THR A 144 -22.58 -12.28 46.88
C THR A 144 -23.45 -11.19 46.27
N PHE A 145 -23.07 -10.64 45.12
CA PHE A 145 -23.95 -9.80 44.32
C PHE A 145 -24.32 -10.52 43.02
N THR A 146 -25.61 -10.71 42.77
CA THR A 146 -26.13 -11.35 41.56
C THR A 146 -26.87 -10.31 40.72
N ALA A 147 -26.28 -9.94 39.59
CA ALA A 147 -26.78 -8.85 38.73
C ALA A 147 -27.75 -9.33 37.63
N ASN A 148 -27.88 -10.63 37.37
CA ASN A 148 -28.78 -11.19 36.36
C ASN A 148 -28.66 -10.44 35.01
N GLY A 149 -29.77 -9.95 34.43
CA GLY A 149 -29.78 -9.11 33.23
C GLY A 149 -29.90 -7.61 33.52
N SER A 150 -29.59 -7.16 34.73
CA SER A 150 -29.79 -5.78 35.18
C SER A 150 -28.77 -4.79 34.63
N THR A 151 -29.13 -3.51 34.70
CA THR A 151 -28.18 -2.39 34.59
C THR A 151 -27.72 -1.97 35.99
N VAL A 152 -26.41 -1.97 36.22
CA VAL A 152 -25.77 -1.55 37.47
C VAL A 152 -24.91 -0.32 37.18
N THR A 153 -25.34 0.85 37.65
CA THR A 153 -24.64 2.13 37.44
C THR A 153 -23.89 2.54 38.70
N LEU A 154 -22.60 2.81 38.55
CA LEU A 154 -21.70 3.25 39.62
C LEU A 154 -21.26 4.68 39.34
N ILE A 155 -21.56 5.58 40.27
CA ILE A 155 -21.29 7.03 40.11
C ILE A 155 -20.16 7.56 40.97
N GLY A 156 -19.47 6.69 41.73
CA GLY A 156 -18.32 7.07 42.56
C GLY A 156 -17.21 7.74 41.76
N THR A 157 -16.59 8.77 42.34
CA THR A 157 -15.63 9.65 41.66
C THR A 157 -14.17 9.46 42.12
N SER A 158 -13.93 8.52 43.05
CA SER A 158 -12.59 8.19 43.56
C SER A 158 -12.53 6.73 44.02
N GLY A 159 -11.30 6.19 44.12
CA GLY A 159 -11.08 4.81 44.56
C GLY A 159 -11.66 3.78 43.58
N SER A 160 -12.13 2.64 44.10
CA SER A 160 -12.80 1.60 43.31
C SER A 160 -14.31 1.62 43.59
N PRO A 161 -15.17 2.11 42.67
CA PRO A 161 -16.62 2.09 42.86
C PRO A 161 -17.23 0.68 42.92
N LEU A 162 -16.50 -0.33 42.45
CA LEU A 162 -16.79 -1.74 42.69
C LEU A 162 -15.56 -2.37 43.35
N THR A 163 -15.75 -3.11 44.44
CA THR A 163 -14.73 -4.00 45.01
C THR A 163 -15.34 -5.38 45.20
N ALA A 164 -14.62 -6.44 44.82
CA ALA A 164 -15.15 -7.80 44.81
C ALA A 164 -14.16 -8.81 45.41
N THR A 165 -14.01 -8.77 46.74
CA THR A 165 -13.33 -9.85 47.50
C THR A 165 -14.26 -11.04 47.80
N GLY A 166 -15.58 -10.82 47.73
CA GLY A 166 -16.60 -11.85 47.70
C GLY A 166 -16.94 -12.31 46.27
N THR A 167 -18.19 -12.66 46.02
CA THR A 167 -18.62 -13.19 44.70
C THR A 167 -19.47 -12.20 43.93
N PHE A 168 -19.02 -11.82 42.73
CA PHE A 168 -19.84 -11.08 41.77
C PHE A 168 -20.34 -12.03 40.67
N THR A 169 -21.65 -12.22 40.59
CA THR A 169 -22.31 -13.07 39.58
C THR A 169 -22.95 -12.18 38.53
N VAL A 170 -22.30 -12.07 37.37
CA VAL A 170 -22.62 -11.05 36.36
C VAL A 170 -23.88 -11.33 35.54
N GLY A 171 -24.29 -12.59 35.35
CA GLY A 171 -25.37 -12.93 34.41
C GLY A 171 -25.15 -12.32 33.02
N THR A 172 -26.19 -11.70 32.45
CA THR A 172 -26.14 -10.91 31.20
C THR A 172 -26.14 -9.39 31.48
N SER A 173 -25.74 -8.97 32.68
CA SER A 173 -25.85 -7.58 33.14
C SER A 173 -24.99 -6.59 32.35
N THR A 174 -25.33 -5.31 32.53
CA THR A 174 -24.51 -4.19 32.09
C THR A 174 -24.03 -3.41 33.30
N VAL A 175 -22.72 -3.33 33.50
CA VAL A 175 -22.12 -2.48 34.51
C VAL A 175 -21.65 -1.18 33.86
N ILE A 176 -22.10 -0.05 34.39
CA ILE A 176 -21.80 1.30 33.89
C ILE A 176 -21.01 2.04 34.96
N PHE A 177 -19.79 2.48 34.62
CA PHE A 177 -19.07 3.47 35.42
C PHE A 177 -19.33 4.87 34.84
N ASN A 178 -19.91 5.73 35.67
CA ASN A 178 -20.42 7.05 35.28
C ASN A 178 -19.85 8.19 36.15
N GLY A 179 -18.84 7.90 36.98
CA GLY A 179 -18.19 8.88 37.84
C GLY A 179 -17.26 9.83 37.08
N ASN A 180 -17.32 11.12 37.36
CA ASN A 180 -16.51 12.15 36.67
C ASN A 180 -15.13 12.42 37.31
N GLY A 181 -14.56 11.43 38.00
CA GLY A 181 -13.24 11.53 38.64
C GLY A 181 -12.37 10.30 38.38
N ASN A 182 -11.14 10.33 38.88
CA ASN A 182 -10.20 9.23 38.69
C ASN A 182 -10.58 8.03 39.56
N ILE A 183 -10.76 6.86 38.94
CA ILE A 183 -11.18 5.64 39.62
C ILE A 183 -10.36 4.44 39.16
N THR A 184 -10.41 3.39 39.96
CA THR A 184 -9.90 2.07 39.62
C THR A 184 -11.06 1.14 39.24
N ILE A 185 -10.92 0.43 38.13
CA ILE A 185 -11.86 -0.58 37.66
C ILE A 185 -11.44 -1.94 38.20
N GLU A 186 -12.31 -2.60 38.95
CA GLU A 186 -12.03 -3.89 39.56
C GLU A 186 -11.64 -4.95 38.52
N ASN A 187 -10.64 -5.77 38.84
CA ASN A 187 -10.17 -6.88 38.03
C ASN A 187 -11.07 -8.12 38.16
N THR A 188 -12.30 -8.00 37.69
CA THR A 188 -13.32 -9.06 37.79
C THR A 188 -13.87 -9.42 36.41
N THR A 189 -14.90 -10.26 36.40
CA THR A 189 -15.67 -10.53 35.19
C THR A 189 -16.80 -9.52 35.06
N TYR A 190 -17.04 -9.06 33.84
CA TYR A 190 -18.19 -8.28 33.43
C TYR A 190 -18.86 -8.98 32.24
N ASN A 191 -20.18 -8.90 32.13
CA ASN A 191 -20.85 -9.32 30.90
C ASN A 191 -20.79 -8.20 29.85
N ASN A 192 -21.44 -7.08 30.13
CA ASN A 192 -21.21 -5.83 29.41
C ASN A 192 -20.59 -4.79 30.36
N LEU A 193 -19.56 -4.08 29.89
CA LEU A 193 -18.88 -3.01 30.61
C LEU A 193 -19.00 -1.71 29.82
N THR A 194 -19.47 -0.64 30.47
CA THR A 194 -19.59 0.68 29.85
C THR A 194 -18.93 1.74 30.72
N PHE A 195 -18.11 2.59 30.10
CA PHE A 195 -17.64 3.84 30.68
C PHE A 195 -18.35 4.98 29.99
N SER A 196 -19.22 5.70 30.68
CA SER A 196 -19.99 6.77 30.07
C SER A 196 -20.16 8.01 30.96
N PRO A 197 -19.09 8.50 31.64
CA PRO A 197 -19.20 9.68 32.48
C PRO A 197 -19.58 10.91 31.67
N THR A 198 -20.35 11.79 32.29
CA THR A 198 -20.56 13.16 31.80
C THR A 198 -19.47 14.07 32.38
N LEU A 199 -18.51 14.48 31.55
CA LEU A 199 -17.40 15.33 31.93
C LEU A 199 -17.84 16.79 31.97
N THR A 200 -18.02 17.35 33.17
CA THR A 200 -18.41 18.75 33.36
C THR A 200 -17.22 19.70 33.17
N ALA A 201 -17.47 20.94 32.75
CA ALA A 201 -16.43 21.97 32.72
C ALA A 201 -15.74 22.11 34.09
N GLY A 202 -14.39 22.12 34.09
CA GLY A 202 -13.58 22.24 35.29
C GLY A 202 -13.10 20.94 35.94
N VAL A 203 -13.58 19.76 35.51
CA VAL A 203 -13.06 18.47 36.02
C VAL A 203 -11.69 18.08 35.43
N GLY A 204 -11.34 18.63 34.27
CA GLY A 204 -10.13 18.26 33.52
C GLY A 204 -10.21 16.88 32.87
N ASN A 205 -9.08 16.38 32.39
CA ASN A 205 -8.97 15.00 31.91
C ASN A 205 -9.01 14.03 33.08
N ILE A 206 -9.69 12.89 32.91
CA ILE A 206 -9.80 11.87 33.94
C ILE A 206 -9.27 10.52 33.45
N THR A 207 -8.85 9.69 34.39
CA THR A 207 -8.32 8.35 34.12
C THR A 207 -9.07 7.30 34.91
N TYR A 208 -9.58 6.31 34.20
CA TYR A 208 -10.03 5.05 34.76
C TYR A 208 -8.88 4.05 34.63
N THR A 209 -8.31 3.59 35.74
CA THR A 209 -7.18 2.65 35.71
C THR A 209 -7.69 1.24 35.96
N GLY A 210 -7.30 0.26 35.14
CA GLY A 210 -7.57 -1.15 35.45
C GLY A 210 -6.95 -1.56 36.79
N GLY A 211 -7.60 -2.45 37.53
CA GLY A 211 -7.05 -3.05 38.75
C GLY A 211 -6.17 -4.29 38.48
N GLY A 212 -6.10 -4.74 37.22
CA GLY A 212 -5.45 -5.99 36.81
C GLY A 212 -6.11 -6.58 35.56
N ALA A 213 -5.99 -7.90 35.38
CA ALA A 213 -6.63 -8.60 34.28
C ALA A 213 -8.16 -8.67 34.45
N THR A 214 -8.90 -8.36 33.39
CA THR A 214 -10.36 -8.22 33.42
C THR A 214 -10.98 -9.10 32.34
N VAL A 215 -12.08 -9.78 32.67
CA VAL A 215 -12.85 -10.58 31.69
C VAL A 215 -14.07 -9.77 31.28
N ILE A 216 -14.30 -9.58 29.98
CA ILE A 216 -15.51 -8.95 29.45
C ILE A 216 -16.10 -9.88 28.40
N ASN A 217 -17.29 -10.43 28.67
CA ASN A 217 -17.83 -11.53 27.87
C ASN A 217 -18.52 -11.09 26.57
N SER A 218 -19.09 -9.88 26.54
CA SER A 218 -19.99 -9.47 25.45
C SER A 218 -19.63 -8.12 24.85
N ALA A 219 -19.80 -7.02 25.58
CA ALA A 219 -19.57 -5.68 25.05
C ALA A 219 -18.73 -4.83 26.00
N TRP A 220 -17.79 -4.07 25.43
CA TRP A 220 -17.03 -3.05 26.13
C TRP A 220 -17.14 -1.72 25.41
N ASN A 221 -17.82 -0.76 26.04
CA ASN A 221 -18.09 0.56 25.46
C ASN A 221 -17.37 1.63 26.26
N VAL A 222 -16.59 2.48 25.59
CA VAL A 222 -16.00 3.70 26.17
C VAL A 222 -16.60 4.88 25.44
N ASN A 223 -17.47 5.62 26.13
CA ASN A 223 -18.38 6.60 25.55
C ASN A 223 -18.67 7.76 26.52
N PRO A 224 -17.66 8.60 26.86
CA PRO A 224 -17.89 9.79 27.67
C PRO A 224 -18.75 10.82 26.90
N SER A 225 -19.32 11.75 27.66
CA SER A 225 -20.02 12.92 27.13
C SER A 225 -19.61 14.20 27.87
N GLY A 226 -20.12 15.36 27.45
CA GLY A 226 -19.89 16.63 28.14
C GLY A 226 -18.89 17.57 27.46
N SER A 227 -18.09 18.27 28.26
CA SER A 227 -17.11 19.31 27.88
C SER A 227 -15.83 18.75 27.22
N ARG A 228 -14.97 19.63 26.67
CA ARG A 228 -13.69 19.30 25.96
C ARG A 228 -12.62 18.72 26.88
N ASN A 229 -12.87 17.56 27.46
CA ASN A 229 -11.96 16.79 28.30
C ASN A 229 -11.80 15.36 27.75
N ILE A 230 -10.75 14.68 28.19
CA ILE A 230 -10.43 13.31 27.79
C ILE A 230 -10.78 12.35 28.94
N LEU A 231 -11.48 11.25 28.63
CA LEU A 231 -11.50 10.05 29.46
C LEU A 231 -10.46 9.07 28.92
N THR A 232 -9.44 8.76 29.71
CA THR A 232 -8.50 7.67 29.41
C THR A 232 -8.85 6.44 30.24
N TYR A 233 -9.08 5.30 29.61
CA TYR A 233 -8.95 4.01 30.27
C TYR A 233 -7.53 3.47 30.09
N LEU A 234 -6.78 3.38 31.19
CA LEU A 234 -5.42 2.84 31.21
C LEU A 234 -5.47 1.38 31.67
N LEU A 235 -5.10 0.44 30.80
CA LEU A 235 -5.03 -0.98 31.15
C LEU A 235 -3.95 -1.21 32.22
N ALA A 236 -4.24 -2.10 33.17
CA ALA A 236 -3.25 -2.61 34.13
C ALA A 236 -3.17 -4.15 34.12
N GLY A 237 -3.71 -4.76 33.06
CA GLY A 237 -3.79 -6.20 32.86
C GLY A 237 -4.47 -6.51 31.54
N ALA A 238 -4.35 -7.76 31.09
CA ALA A 238 -4.98 -8.22 29.86
C ALA A 238 -6.51 -8.15 29.94
N ILE A 239 -7.14 -7.78 28.83
CA ILE A 239 -8.57 -8.02 28.62
C ILE A 239 -8.73 -9.44 28.08
N THR A 240 -9.80 -10.13 28.48
CA THR A 240 -10.16 -11.46 27.96
C THR A 240 -11.67 -11.55 27.73
N GLY A 241 -12.15 -12.63 27.11
CA GLY A 241 -13.58 -12.85 26.83
C GLY A 241 -14.03 -12.44 25.42
N ASN A 242 -13.14 -11.85 24.62
CA ASN A 242 -13.40 -11.41 23.24
C ASN A 242 -14.63 -10.49 23.09
N PRO A 243 -14.74 -9.39 23.87
CA PRO A 243 -15.88 -8.50 23.73
C PRO A 243 -15.91 -7.82 22.35
N THR A 244 -17.07 -7.32 21.95
CA THR A 244 -17.14 -6.24 20.97
C THR A 244 -16.70 -4.96 21.66
N ILE A 245 -15.67 -4.30 21.14
CA ILE A 245 -15.13 -3.06 21.70
C ILE A 245 -15.62 -1.89 20.87
N THR A 246 -16.19 -0.88 21.53
CA THR A 246 -16.55 0.39 20.91
C THR A 246 -15.94 1.55 21.67
N ILE A 247 -15.11 2.33 20.99
CA ILE A 247 -14.48 3.55 21.51
C ILE A 247 -15.10 4.72 20.74
N THR A 248 -15.85 5.56 21.44
CA THR A 248 -16.63 6.64 20.84
C THR A 248 -16.82 7.78 21.84
N ARG A 249 -17.47 8.84 21.42
CA ARG A 249 -18.11 9.81 22.32
C ARG A 249 -19.59 9.98 22.01
N THR A 250 -20.31 10.59 22.94
CA THR A 250 -21.67 11.10 22.75
C THR A 250 -21.71 12.57 23.15
N GLY A 251 -22.27 13.44 22.30
CA GLY A 251 -22.24 14.89 22.51
C GLY A 251 -21.05 15.58 21.83
N LEU A 252 -20.84 16.88 22.09
CA LEU A 252 -20.07 17.75 21.19
C LEU A 252 -18.55 17.82 21.43
N ASP A 253 -18.02 17.40 22.58
CA ASP A 253 -16.66 17.82 22.94
C ASP A 253 -15.76 16.82 23.72
N ALA A 254 -16.27 15.82 24.43
CA ALA A 254 -15.42 14.88 25.21
C ALA A 254 -14.82 13.77 24.32
N SER A 255 -13.54 13.42 24.49
CA SER A 255 -12.88 12.33 23.75
C SER A 255 -12.66 11.09 24.63
N SER A 256 -12.64 9.91 24.01
CA SER A 256 -12.32 8.65 24.68
C SER A 256 -10.98 8.12 24.23
N VAL A 257 -10.15 7.68 25.18
CA VAL A 257 -8.88 7.02 24.93
C VAL A 257 -8.87 5.68 25.63
N VAL A 258 -8.55 4.62 24.90
CA VAL A 258 -8.12 3.34 25.49
C VAL A 258 -6.62 3.24 25.29
N ASP A 259 -5.87 3.12 26.38
CA ASP A 259 -4.41 2.97 26.37
C ASP A 259 -4.04 1.60 26.92
N THR A 260 -3.38 0.79 26.10
CA THR A 260 -2.90 -0.55 26.46
C THR A 260 -1.73 -0.57 27.44
N ASP A 261 -1.30 0.62 27.90
CA ASP A 261 -0.17 0.90 28.77
C ASP A 261 1.17 0.60 28.09
N ALA A 262 2.01 1.63 27.94
CA ALA A 262 3.32 1.51 27.28
C ALA A 262 4.31 0.61 28.04
N VAL A 263 4.11 0.46 29.36
CA VAL A 263 4.96 -0.39 30.20
C VAL A 263 4.50 -1.85 30.12
N GLY A 264 3.21 -2.09 30.38
CA GLY A 264 2.63 -3.43 30.45
C GLY A 264 2.34 -4.08 29.10
N ASN A 265 2.05 -3.28 28.06
CA ASN A 265 1.72 -3.72 26.70
C ASN A 265 0.63 -4.81 26.69
N TYR A 266 -0.48 -4.54 27.37
CA TYR A 266 -1.49 -5.54 27.65
C TYR A 266 -2.33 -5.87 26.40
N PRO A 267 -2.54 -7.17 26.10
CA PRO A 267 -3.28 -7.58 24.91
C PRO A 267 -4.78 -7.26 25.01
N ILE A 268 -5.36 -6.97 23.85
CA ILE A 268 -6.79 -6.73 23.67
C ILE A 268 -7.35 -7.74 22.63
N PRO A 269 -7.88 -8.88 23.08
CA PRO A 269 -8.66 -9.75 22.23
C PRO A 269 -10.12 -9.24 22.15
N ALA A 270 -10.71 -9.30 20.96
CA ALA A 270 -12.06 -8.81 20.70
C ALA A 270 -12.73 -9.63 19.58
N THR A 271 -14.06 -9.67 19.57
CA THR A 271 -14.80 -10.10 18.37
C THR A 271 -14.66 -9.05 17.27
N ARG A 272 -14.85 -7.78 17.64
CA ARG A 272 -14.76 -6.62 16.76
C ARG A 272 -14.22 -5.42 17.53
N LEU A 273 -13.50 -4.54 16.84
CA LEU A 273 -13.03 -3.26 17.34
C LEU A 273 -13.59 -2.13 16.47
N ASP A 274 -14.41 -1.27 17.08
CA ASP A 274 -14.96 -0.08 16.44
C ASP A 274 -14.43 1.18 17.11
N ILE A 275 -13.58 1.92 16.41
CA ILE A 275 -13.12 3.25 16.80
C ILE A 275 -13.90 4.28 15.98
N GLN A 276 -14.79 5.00 16.66
CA GLN A 276 -15.68 5.98 16.06
C GLN A 276 -15.13 7.40 16.28
N ALA A 277 -15.92 8.42 15.93
CA ALA A 277 -15.49 9.82 16.00
C ALA A 277 -14.93 10.18 17.38
N ASP A 278 -13.69 10.70 17.39
CA ASP A 278 -12.92 11.13 18.56
C ASP A 278 -12.76 10.06 19.67
N GLY A 279 -12.88 8.80 19.27
CA GLY A 279 -12.34 7.67 20.01
C GLY A 279 -10.91 7.39 19.57
N ASP A 280 -10.06 7.07 20.53
CA ASP A 280 -8.64 6.80 20.32
C ASP A 280 -8.26 5.46 20.95
N LEU A 281 -7.53 4.63 20.21
CA LEU A 281 -6.82 3.47 20.75
C LEU A 281 -5.32 3.67 20.65
N ILE A 282 -4.63 3.63 21.80
CA ILE A 282 -3.17 3.63 21.89
C ILE A 282 -2.72 2.19 22.18
N ALA A 283 -2.20 1.53 21.14
CA ALA A 283 -1.87 0.11 21.16
C ALA A 283 -0.45 -0.20 21.64
N ASN A 284 0.43 0.80 21.74
CA ASN A 284 1.83 0.64 22.20
C ASN A 284 2.51 -0.57 21.53
N ASN A 285 3.03 -1.55 22.27
CA ASN A 285 3.60 -2.78 21.74
C ASN A 285 2.69 -3.99 21.95
N SER A 286 1.39 -3.74 22.15
CA SER A 286 0.42 -4.75 22.57
C SER A 286 -0.08 -5.62 21.42
N GLY A 287 -0.53 -6.83 21.73
CA GLY A 287 -1.24 -7.68 20.78
C GLY A 287 -2.73 -7.34 20.72
N ILE A 288 -3.27 -7.12 19.53
CA ILE A 288 -4.71 -6.96 19.29
C ILE A 288 -5.17 -8.17 18.47
N THR A 289 -6.13 -8.94 18.98
CA THR A 289 -6.62 -10.15 18.30
C THR A 289 -8.10 -10.03 18.01
N LEU A 290 -8.48 -10.13 16.73
CA LEU A 290 -9.86 -10.00 16.26
C LEU A 290 -10.37 -11.35 15.74
N VAL A 291 -11.46 -11.84 16.31
CA VAL A 291 -11.98 -13.21 16.07
C VAL A 291 -13.44 -13.27 15.63
N GLY A 292 -14.08 -12.13 15.36
CA GLY A 292 -15.49 -12.05 14.98
C GLY A 292 -15.80 -12.85 13.71
N THR A 293 -16.88 -13.62 13.72
CA THR A 293 -17.25 -14.50 12.59
C THR A 293 -18.20 -13.85 11.59
N SER A 294 -18.47 -12.55 11.71
CA SER A 294 -19.38 -11.80 10.84
C SER A 294 -19.09 -10.29 10.90
N GLY A 295 -19.47 -9.57 9.85
CA GLY A 295 -19.32 -8.12 9.78
C GLY A 295 -17.88 -7.67 9.50
N THR A 296 -17.60 -6.41 9.84
CA THR A 296 -16.26 -5.82 9.78
C THR A 296 -15.51 -6.05 11.09
N LEU A 297 -14.26 -6.53 11.06
CA LEU A 297 -13.49 -6.77 12.28
C LEU A 297 -12.91 -5.50 12.91
N PHE A 298 -12.36 -4.60 12.09
CA PHE A 298 -11.78 -3.34 12.55
C PHE A 298 -12.41 -2.17 11.79
N THR A 299 -13.27 -1.41 12.46
CA THR A 299 -13.84 -0.18 11.94
C THR A 299 -13.09 1.03 12.50
N LEU A 300 -12.59 1.88 11.62
CA LEU A 300 -12.19 3.25 11.91
C LEU A 300 -13.17 4.19 11.18
N SER A 301 -13.87 5.06 11.90
CA SER A 301 -14.88 5.94 11.31
C SER A 301 -14.87 7.33 11.94
N GLY A 302 -15.36 8.33 11.18
CA GLY A 302 -15.30 9.72 11.62
C GLY A 302 -13.86 10.21 11.81
N SER A 303 -13.60 10.87 12.93
CA SER A 303 -12.28 11.33 13.38
C SER A 303 -11.56 10.35 14.32
N GLY A 304 -12.00 9.10 14.41
CA GLY A 304 -11.35 8.11 15.28
C GLY A 304 -9.87 7.91 14.95
N THR A 305 -9.05 7.62 15.96
CA THR A 305 -7.61 7.38 15.78
C THR A 305 -7.14 6.04 16.33
N PHE A 306 -6.19 5.43 15.62
CA PHE A 306 -5.52 4.20 16.02
C PHE A 306 -4.02 4.45 16.04
N THR A 307 -3.44 4.61 17.23
CA THR A 307 -1.98 4.76 17.39
C THR A 307 -1.36 3.39 17.60
N ALA A 308 -0.80 2.82 16.52
CA ALA A 308 -0.31 1.45 16.52
C ALA A 308 0.94 1.21 17.40
N GLY A 309 1.81 2.20 17.59
CA GLY A 309 3.12 1.96 18.22
C GLY A 309 3.89 0.87 17.45
N SER A 310 4.31 -0.19 18.15
CA SER A 310 4.84 -1.42 17.53
C SER A 310 3.94 -2.65 17.76
N SER A 311 2.63 -2.42 17.87
CA SER A 311 1.61 -3.46 18.09
C SER A 311 1.53 -4.50 16.98
N ILE A 312 0.93 -5.65 17.33
CA ILE A 312 0.62 -6.72 16.39
C ILE A 312 -0.90 -6.86 16.33
N VAL A 313 -1.49 -6.51 15.18
CA VAL A 313 -2.91 -6.74 14.91
C VAL A 313 -3.06 -8.09 14.20
N THR A 314 -3.76 -9.01 14.84
CA THR A 314 -4.03 -10.36 14.33
C THR A 314 -5.51 -10.53 14.04
N MET A 315 -5.88 -10.86 12.80
CA MET A 315 -7.27 -11.10 12.38
C MET A 315 -7.45 -12.55 11.94
N ASN A 316 -8.05 -13.37 12.81
CA ASN A 316 -8.02 -14.83 12.69
C ASN A 316 -9.41 -15.53 12.78
N PRO A 317 -10.52 -15.00 12.23
CA PRO A 317 -11.77 -15.73 12.27
C PRO A 317 -11.80 -16.95 11.33
N ASP A 318 -12.34 -18.07 11.80
CA ASP A 318 -12.76 -19.16 10.90
C ASP A 318 -14.12 -18.83 10.27
N ALA A 319 -14.17 -17.75 9.47
CA ALA A 319 -15.38 -17.23 8.82
C ALA A 319 -15.05 -16.34 7.62
N ALA A 320 -16.01 -16.14 6.71
CA ALA A 320 -15.91 -15.07 5.72
C ALA A 320 -16.28 -13.73 6.36
N VAL A 321 -15.41 -12.73 6.22
CA VAL A 321 -15.55 -11.43 6.92
C VAL A 321 -15.01 -10.27 6.09
N THR A 322 -15.44 -9.06 6.46
CA THR A 322 -14.72 -7.83 6.09
C THR A 322 -13.66 -7.56 7.16
N LEU A 323 -12.41 -7.33 6.76
CA LEU A 323 -11.32 -7.09 7.71
C LEU A 323 -11.38 -5.67 8.27
N THR A 324 -11.49 -4.68 7.39
CA THR A 324 -11.38 -3.27 7.74
C THR A 324 -12.51 -2.44 7.17
N SER A 325 -12.83 -1.33 7.83
CA SER A 325 -13.60 -0.22 7.28
C SER A 325 -12.96 1.08 7.74
N GLY A 326 -12.81 2.06 6.84
CA GLY A 326 -12.01 3.27 7.07
C GLY A 326 -10.61 3.19 6.49
N THR A 327 -9.83 4.26 6.66
CA THR A 327 -8.48 4.42 6.11
C THR A 327 -7.44 4.25 7.20
N PHE A 328 -6.49 3.33 7.00
CA PHE A 328 -5.43 3.01 7.97
C PHE A 328 -4.08 3.48 7.44
N THR A 329 -3.88 4.81 7.38
CA THR A 329 -2.67 5.45 6.84
C THR A 329 -2.11 6.49 7.79
N GLY A 330 -0.85 6.89 7.61
CA GLY A 330 -0.18 7.90 8.44
C GLY A 330 -0.14 7.49 9.91
N SER A 331 -0.67 8.33 10.80
CA SER A 331 -0.75 8.02 12.23
C SER A 331 -1.64 6.82 12.56
N ASN A 332 -2.54 6.44 11.65
CA ASN A 332 -3.46 5.30 11.78
C ASN A 332 -2.95 4.02 11.09
N ALA A 333 -1.72 4.02 10.56
CA ALA A 333 -1.13 2.86 9.92
C ALA A 333 -1.00 1.69 10.91
N PHE A 334 -1.10 0.47 10.40
CA PHE A 334 -0.73 -0.69 11.19
C PHE A 334 0.80 -0.71 11.38
N TYR A 335 1.26 -1.29 12.50
CA TYR A 335 2.65 -1.71 12.60
C TYR A 335 2.79 -3.11 12.00
N THR A 336 2.42 -4.17 12.73
CA THR A 336 2.32 -5.52 12.15
C THR A 336 0.88 -5.93 11.96
N LEU A 337 0.54 -6.41 10.76
CA LEU A 337 -0.74 -7.01 10.43
C LEU A 337 -0.55 -8.50 10.09
N LYS A 338 -1.27 -9.36 10.81
CA LYS A 338 -1.18 -10.82 10.66
C LYS A 338 -2.55 -11.45 10.40
N LEU A 339 -2.65 -12.22 9.33
CA LEU A 339 -3.81 -13.02 8.96
C LEU A 339 -3.43 -14.50 9.06
N SER A 340 -3.57 -15.08 10.25
CA SER A 340 -3.13 -16.45 10.58
C SER A 340 -4.25 -17.32 11.18
N PRO A 341 -5.45 -17.36 10.57
CA PRO A 341 -6.54 -18.18 11.09
C PRO A 341 -6.22 -19.66 11.03
N ILE A 342 -6.84 -20.42 11.93
CA ILE A 342 -7.05 -21.85 11.74
C ILE A 342 -8.39 -21.98 11.00
N ILE A 343 -8.38 -22.46 9.75
CA ILE A 343 -9.58 -22.54 8.91
C ILE A 343 -10.08 -23.97 8.76
N THR A 344 -11.40 -24.16 8.78
CA THR A 344 -12.05 -25.47 8.61
C THR A 344 -12.80 -25.63 7.28
N ALA A 345 -12.92 -24.55 6.52
CA ALA A 345 -13.54 -24.48 5.20
C ALA A 345 -12.92 -23.32 4.42
N ASP A 346 -13.20 -23.21 3.12
CA ASP A 346 -12.77 -22.06 2.32
C ASP A 346 -13.30 -20.75 2.94
N ARG A 347 -12.39 -19.80 3.19
CA ARG A 347 -12.72 -18.50 3.78
C ARG A 347 -12.34 -17.39 2.84
N ILE A 348 -13.16 -16.33 2.85
CA ILE A 348 -12.90 -15.11 2.11
C ILE A 348 -12.79 -13.96 3.11
N TYR A 349 -11.62 -13.34 3.14
CA TYR A 349 -11.38 -12.09 3.82
C TYR A 349 -11.36 -10.96 2.80
N THR A 350 -12.10 -9.90 3.07
CA THR A 350 -12.14 -8.74 2.18
C THR A 350 -11.69 -7.50 2.96
N PHE A 351 -10.63 -6.84 2.52
CA PHE A 351 -10.31 -5.50 3.03
C PHE A 351 -11.38 -4.50 2.59
N GLY A 352 -11.65 -3.49 3.41
CA GLY A 352 -12.55 -2.40 3.05
C GLY A 352 -11.97 -1.49 1.97
N ALA A 353 -12.75 -0.47 1.57
CA ALA A 353 -12.40 0.46 0.49
C ALA A 353 -11.36 1.53 0.86
N GLY A 354 -10.88 1.57 2.11
CA GLY A 354 -9.87 2.54 2.55
C GLY A 354 -8.46 1.98 2.43
N ALA A 355 -7.51 2.83 2.03
CA ALA A 355 -6.10 2.46 1.87
C ALA A 355 -5.50 1.97 3.20
N ILE A 356 -4.55 1.06 3.10
CA ILE A 356 -3.87 0.43 4.24
C ILE A 356 -2.36 0.66 4.12
N GLU A 357 -1.76 1.25 5.16
CA GLU A 357 -0.33 1.31 5.36
C GLU A 357 0.09 0.40 6.52
N ILE A 358 1.21 -0.28 6.33
CA ILE A 358 1.80 -1.23 7.28
C ILE A 358 3.28 -0.89 7.42
N THR A 359 3.68 -0.41 8.59
CA THR A 359 5.05 0.09 8.84
C THR A 359 6.00 -0.97 9.42
N GLY A 360 5.46 -2.12 9.82
CA GLY A 360 6.15 -3.28 10.35
C GLY A 360 6.13 -4.44 9.35
N SER A 361 5.23 -5.40 9.47
CA SER A 361 5.16 -6.55 8.54
C SER A 361 3.74 -6.94 8.21
N PHE A 362 3.54 -7.49 7.00
CA PHE A 362 2.27 -8.07 6.58
C PHE A 362 2.43 -9.57 6.33
N THR A 363 1.72 -10.39 7.10
CA THR A 363 1.87 -11.85 7.00
C THR A 363 0.53 -12.56 6.88
N ILE A 364 0.44 -13.54 5.98
CA ILE A 364 -0.76 -14.35 5.75
C ILE A 364 -0.43 -15.86 5.84
N PRO A 365 -0.13 -16.42 7.03
CA PRO A 365 0.12 -17.86 7.21
C PRO A 365 -1.09 -18.58 7.85
N PRO A 366 -2.16 -18.93 7.10
CA PRO A 366 -3.27 -19.69 7.66
C PRO A 366 -2.86 -21.14 7.98
N SER A 367 -3.58 -21.76 8.90
CA SER A 367 -3.42 -23.17 9.24
C SER A 367 -4.68 -23.98 8.93
N ASP A 368 -4.51 -25.22 8.49
CA ASP A 368 -5.59 -26.17 8.29
C ASP A 368 -6.06 -26.73 9.64
N GLY A 369 -7.32 -26.47 9.99
CA GLY A 369 -8.01 -27.06 11.14
C GLY A 369 -8.94 -28.23 10.78
N CYS A 370 -9.16 -28.48 9.50
CA CYS A 370 -10.05 -29.53 8.99
C CYS A 370 -9.35 -30.90 8.92
N ILE A 371 -8.02 -30.92 8.69
CA ILE A 371 -7.24 -32.13 8.38
C ILE A 371 -7.86 -32.86 7.18
N CYS A 372 -8.34 -32.12 6.19
CA CYS A 372 -9.05 -32.66 5.04
C CYS A 372 -8.32 -32.41 3.72
N VAL A 373 -8.60 -33.28 2.74
CA VAL A 373 -8.09 -33.18 1.36
C VAL A 373 -9.28 -33.09 0.40
N PRO A 374 -9.37 -32.05 -0.45
CA PRO A 374 -8.44 -30.92 -0.59
C PRO A 374 -8.44 -29.99 0.64
N PHE A 375 -7.31 -29.34 0.90
CA PHE A 375 -7.17 -28.39 2.00
C PHE A 375 -8.06 -27.15 1.77
N PRO A 376 -8.66 -26.59 2.83
CA PRO A 376 -9.39 -25.33 2.74
C PRO A 376 -8.46 -24.17 2.33
N ILE A 377 -8.98 -23.22 1.57
CA ILE A 377 -8.24 -22.07 1.05
C ILE A 377 -8.66 -20.78 1.79
N LEU A 378 -7.69 -19.99 2.25
CA LEU A 378 -7.93 -18.60 2.62
C LEU A 378 -7.74 -17.70 1.40
N THR A 379 -8.80 -17.05 0.93
CA THR A 379 -8.70 -15.97 -0.07
C THR A 379 -8.77 -14.62 0.62
N VAL A 380 -7.77 -13.77 0.41
CA VAL A 380 -7.69 -12.40 0.90
C VAL A 380 -7.81 -11.45 -0.27
N ASN A 381 -8.93 -10.74 -0.38
CA ASN A 381 -9.18 -9.76 -1.41
C ASN A 381 -8.81 -8.36 -0.90
N MET A 382 -8.00 -7.65 -1.67
CA MET A 382 -7.76 -6.22 -1.46
C MET A 382 -9.03 -5.43 -1.80
N GLY A 383 -9.34 -4.42 -0.98
CA GLY A 383 -10.41 -3.44 -1.25
C GLY A 383 -9.90 -2.04 -1.57
N ALA A 384 -8.59 -1.81 -1.42
CA ALA A 384 -7.88 -0.57 -1.69
C ALA A 384 -6.39 -0.86 -1.85
N SER A 385 -5.58 0.18 -2.12
CA SER A 385 -4.12 0.04 -2.14
C SER A 385 -3.58 -0.41 -0.77
N ILE A 386 -2.59 -1.31 -0.80
CA ILE A 386 -1.83 -1.73 0.38
C ILE A 386 -0.37 -1.31 0.17
N THR A 387 0.17 -0.59 1.15
CA THR A 387 1.58 -0.21 1.21
C THR A 387 2.21 -0.79 2.47
N GLU A 388 3.18 -1.68 2.33
CA GLU A 388 3.99 -2.20 3.42
C GLU A 388 5.43 -1.68 3.27
N SER A 389 5.98 -1.06 4.31
CA SER A 389 7.26 -0.33 4.25
C SER A 389 8.29 -0.79 5.28
N GLY A 390 8.03 -1.87 6.01
CA GLY A 390 8.90 -2.37 7.08
C GLY A 390 9.70 -3.61 6.66
N SER A 391 9.41 -4.73 7.30
CA SER A 391 10.18 -5.98 7.19
C SER A 391 9.77 -6.87 6.01
N GLY A 392 8.74 -6.50 5.26
CA GLY A 392 8.28 -7.25 4.10
C GLY A 392 6.91 -7.91 4.29
N THR A 393 6.41 -8.39 3.16
CA THR A 393 5.15 -9.12 3.05
C THR A 393 5.41 -10.61 2.79
N THR A 394 4.79 -11.48 3.60
CA THR A 394 4.83 -12.93 3.41
C THR A 394 3.44 -13.49 3.19
N ILE A 395 3.24 -14.16 2.06
CA ILE A 395 1.99 -14.83 1.69
C ILE A 395 2.25 -16.33 1.71
N GLY A 396 1.52 -17.08 2.55
CA GLY A 396 1.76 -18.51 2.78
C GLY A 396 2.66 -18.76 3.98
N ALA A 397 3.47 -19.82 3.93
CA ALA A 397 4.30 -20.34 5.03
C ALA A 397 3.52 -20.95 6.21
N GLY A 398 2.19 -21.04 6.08
CA GLY A 398 1.36 -21.92 6.91
C GLY A 398 1.28 -23.34 6.34
N ASN A 399 0.29 -24.10 6.77
CA ASN A 399 0.00 -25.44 6.22
C ASN A 399 -1.34 -25.51 5.46
N ALA A 400 -2.02 -24.38 5.27
CA ALA A 400 -3.19 -24.24 4.41
C ALA A 400 -2.89 -23.31 3.22
N PRO A 401 -3.43 -23.58 2.02
CA PRO A 401 -3.38 -22.66 0.88
C PRO A 401 -3.92 -21.27 1.22
N THR A 402 -3.23 -20.24 0.73
CA THR A 402 -3.68 -18.86 0.80
C THR A 402 -3.51 -18.15 -0.52
N VAL A 403 -4.45 -17.27 -0.84
CA VAL A 403 -4.43 -16.41 -2.01
C VAL A 403 -4.52 -14.97 -1.55
N LEU A 404 -3.51 -14.14 -1.80
CA LEU A 404 -3.69 -12.69 -1.82
C LEU A 404 -4.08 -12.28 -3.24
N ASN A 405 -5.23 -11.64 -3.38
CA ASN A 405 -5.77 -11.24 -4.67
C ASN A 405 -5.97 -9.73 -4.72
N THR A 406 -5.37 -9.08 -5.71
CA THR A 406 -5.44 -7.62 -5.90
C THR A 406 -6.77 -7.15 -6.55
N THR A 407 -7.82 -7.98 -6.51
CA THR A 407 -9.08 -7.96 -7.31
C THR A 407 -9.69 -6.62 -7.71
N GLY A 408 -10.44 -6.64 -8.83
CA GLY A 408 -11.63 -5.81 -9.10
C GLY A 408 -11.38 -4.41 -9.64
N SER A 409 -10.37 -3.71 -9.11
CA SER A 409 -10.06 -2.32 -9.48
C SER A 409 -8.57 -2.07 -9.69
N ASN A 410 -7.75 -3.13 -9.79
CA ASN A 410 -6.30 -3.03 -9.98
C ASN A 410 -5.61 -2.23 -8.86
N TYR A 411 -5.99 -2.49 -7.61
CA TYR A 411 -5.43 -1.80 -6.45
C TYR A 411 -3.91 -2.01 -6.36
N ALA A 412 -3.17 -0.94 -6.07
CA ALA A 412 -1.71 -1.00 -6.00
C ALA A 412 -1.24 -1.80 -4.79
N LEU A 413 -0.21 -2.62 -4.98
CA LEU A 413 0.49 -3.34 -3.92
C LEU A 413 1.96 -2.90 -3.93
N THR A 414 2.36 -2.15 -2.91
CA THR A 414 3.76 -1.76 -2.68
C THR A 414 4.25 -2.42 -1.41
N VAL A 415 5.38 -3.12 -1.45
CA VAL A 415 5.93 -3.85 -0.31
C VAL A 415 7.42 -3.59 -0.14
N ALA A 416 7.93 -3.71 1.08
CA ALA A 416 9.36 -3.54 1.36
C ALA A 416 10.18 -4.74 0.84
N ALA A 417 9.59 -5.93 0.89
CA ALA A 417 10.07 -7.15 0.25
C ALA A 417 8.88 -8.10 0.06
N LEU A 418 8.96 -9.00 -0.92
CA LEU A 418 7.88 -9.96 -1.20
C LEU A 418 8.38 -11.39 -1.05
N THR A 419 7.75 -12.15 -0.17
CA THR A 419 7.94 -13.60 -0.07
C THR A 419 6.62 -14.31 -0.35
N ILE A 420 6.59 -15.12 -1.40
CA ILE A 420 5.55 -16.12 -1.62
C ILE A 420 6.09 -17.43 -1.04
N GLY A 421 5.64 -17.74 0.18
CA GLY A 421 5.99 -18.96 0.89
C GLY A 421 5.32 -20.19 0.30
N ASP A 422 5.63 -21.36 0.85
CA ASP A 422 4.88 -22.58 0.53
C ASP A 422 3.39 -22.38 0.82
N PHE A 423 2.53 -22.94 -0.03
CA PHE A 423 1.07 -22.75 -0.01
C PHE A 423 0.59 -21.30 -0.26
N GLY A 424 1.51 -20.38 -0.53
CA GLY A 424 1.19 -19.00 -0.86
C GLY A 424 0.88 -18.80 -2.35
N THR A 425 -0.14 -18.01 -2.63
CA THR A 425 -0.44 -17.52 -3.99
C THR A 425 -0.63 -16.00 -3.95
N LEU A 426 0.06 -15.27 -4.83
CA LEU A 426 -0.27 -13.88 -5.16
C LEU A 426 -0.85 -13.81 -6.57
N THR A 427 -2.00 -13.16 -6.72
CA THR A 427 -2.62 -12.84 -8.02
C THR A 427 -2.65 -11.34 -8.24
N GLY A 428 -1.77 -10.85 -9.11
CA GLY A 428 -1.55 -9.42 -9.36
C GLY A 428 -2.53 -8.74 -10.32
N ASN A 429 -3.32 -9.49 -11.09
CA ASN A 429 -4.30 -8.97 -12.06
C ASN A 429 -3.69 -7.90 -13.00
N ALA A 430 -4.23 -6.68 -13.06
CA ALA A 430 -3.62 -5.54 -13.76
C ALA A 430 -3.18 -4.43 -12.78
N SER A 431 -2.95 -4.79 -11.51
CA SER A 431 -2.49 -3.87 -10.46
C SER A 431 -1.09 -3.35 -10.72
N ALA A 432 -0.82 -2.10 -10.33
CA ALA A 432 0.56 -1.67 -10.12
C ALA A 432 1.16 -2.48 -8.96
N MET A 433 2.27 -3.18 -9.22
CA MET A 433 2.98 -3.93 -8.17
C MET A 433 4.40 -3.38 -8.04
N ASP A 434 4.85 -3.26 -6.81
CA ASP A 434 6.18 -2.76 -6.48
C ASP A 434 6.73 -3.47 -5.25
N SER A 435 7.91 -4.08 -5.39
CA SER A 435 8.71 -4.58 -4.30
C SER A 435 9.98 -3.75 -4.20
N ASN A 436 10.04 -2.87 -3.21
CA ASN A 436 11.21 -2.05 -2.89
C ASN A 436 12.43 -2.87 -2.42
N GLY A 437 12.26 -4.18 -2.28
CA GLY A 437 13.30 -5.12 -1.90
C GLY A 437 13.18 -6.44 -2.64
N THR A 438 13.65 -7.51 -1.99
CA THR A 438 13.79 -8.82 -2.63
C THR A 438 12.44 -9.48 -2.88
N VAL A 439 12.30 -10.11 -4.03
CA VAL A 439 11.18 -11.00 -4.38
C VAL A 439 11.66 -12.45 -4.32
N THR A 440 11.01 -13.25 -3.48
CA THR A 440 11.27 -14.69 -3.35
C THR A 440 10.00 -15.48 -3.58
N ILE A 441 10.05 -16.43 -4.52
CA ILE A 441 9.00 -17.43 -4.74
C ILE A 441 9.56 -18.77 -4.28
N SER A 442 9.03 -19.29 -3.17
CA SER A 442 9.42 -20.58 -2.59
C SER A 442 8.92 -21.74 -3.45
N SER A 443 9.42 -22.96 -3.22
CA SER A 443 9.06 -24.14 -4.04
C SER A 443 7.56 -24.41 -4.17
N GLY A 444 6.79 -24.22 -3.10
CA GLY A 444 5.33 -24.34 -3.10
C GLY A 444 4.59 -23.02 -3.32
N GLY A 445 5.30 -21.94 -3.65
CA GLY A 445 4.75 -20.61 -3.88
C GLY A 445 4.32 -20.40 -5.34
N ILE A 446 3.25 -19.63 -5.53
CA ILE A 446 2.70 -19.27 -6.85
C ILE A 446 2.60 -17.75 -6.96
N LEU A 447 3.28 -17.17 -7.95
CA LEU A 447 3.13 -15.76 -8.32
C LEU A 447 2.50 -15.66 -9.72
N THR A 448 1.23 -15.30 -9.78
CA THR A 448 0.62 -14.79 -11.01
C THR A 448 0.85 -13.29 -11.04
N SER A 449 1.83 -12.86 -11.84
CA SER A 449 2.22 -11.45 -11.96
C SER A 449 1.08 -10.59 -12.49
N THR A 450 1.27 -9.27 -12.38
CA THR A 450 0.40 -8.29 -13.02
C THR A 450 0.58 -8.28 -14.54
N SER A 451 -0.47 -7.93 -15.28
CA SER A 451 -0.41 -7.59 -16.71
C SER A 451 0.09 -6.17 -16.96
N GLY A 452 0.27 -5.36 -15.90
CA GLY A 452 0.96 -4.08 -15.94
C GLY A 452 2.46 -4.23 -15.70
N THR A 453 3.05 -3.31 -14.94
CA THR A 453 4.46 -3.37 -14.53
C THR A 453 4.59 -3.83 -13.08
N PHE A 454 5.52 -4.76 -12.84
CA PHE A 454 6.01 -5.12 -11.52
C PHE A 454 7.44 -4.61 -11.34
N TYR A 455 7.62 -3.66 -10.44
CA TYR A 455 8.92 -3.11 -10.05
C TYR A 455 9.56 -3.97 -8.97
N ILE A 456 10.87 -4.21 -9.11
CA ILE A 456 11.66 -5.02 -8.18
C ILE A 456 12.97 -4.27 -7.97
N ALA A 457 13.20 -3.75 -6.77
CA ALA A 457 14.42 -3.04 -6.42
C ALA A 457 15.47 -3.94 -5.75
N GLY A 458 15.08 -5.12 -5.24
CA GLY A 458 15.98 -6.12 -4.66
C GLY A 458 16.30 -7.28 -5.58
N ASN A 459 16.76 -8.40 -5.01
CA ASN A 459 17.02 -9.63 -5.77
C ASN A 459 15.71 -10.30 -6.20
N TYR A 460 15.77 -11.18 -7.20
CA TYR A 460 14.65 -12.04 -7.59
C TYR A 460 15.11 -13.50 -7.53
N THR A 461 14.35 -14.34 -6.82
CA THR A 461 14.57 -15.78 -6.78
C THR A 461 13.27 -16.52 -7.01
N ASN A 462 13.22 -17.34 -8.06
CA ASN A 462 12.05 -18.18 -8.36
C ASN A 462 12.38 -19.67 -8.20
N SER A 463 11.96 -20.27 -7.09
CA SER A 463 11.99 -21.72 -6.88
C SER A 463 10.63 -22.39 -7.08
N GLY A 464 9.56 -21.61 -7.28
CA GLY A 464 8.18 -22.08 -7.41
C GLY A 464 7.57 -21.84 -8.79
N THR A 465 6.30 -21.47 -8.82
CA THR A 465 5.57 -21.18 -10.06
C THR A 465 5.45 -19.68 -10.28
N PHE A 466 5.83 -19.23 -11.47
CA PHE A 466 5.63 -17.86 -11.93
C PHE A 466 4.74 -17.88 -13.17
N THR A 467 3.86 -16.88 -13.32
CA THR A 467 3.07 -16.64 -14.53
C THR A 467 3.11 -15.15 -14.83
N HIS A 468 3.64 -14.77 -15.99
CA HIS A 468 3.92 -13.38 -16.32
C HIS A 468 2.69 -12.53 -16.67
N SER A 469 1.55 -13.14 -17.04
CA SER A 469 0.30 -12.44 -17.37
C SER A 469 0.43 -11.37 -18.46
N ASN A 470 1.35 -11.57 -19.41
CA ASN A 470 1.79 -10.59 -20.42
C ASN A 470 2.26 -9.22 -19.86
N GLY A 471 2.64 -9.15 -18.59
CA GLY A 471 3.15 -7.92 -17.97
C GLY A 471 4.66 -7.75 -18.06
N ALA A 472 5.14 -6.62 -17.55
CA ALA A 472 6.54 -6.25 -17.52
C ALA A 472 7.15 -6.41 -16.13
N ILE A 473 8.36 -6.96 -16.07
CA ILE A 473 9.25 -6.85 -14.91
C ILE A 473 10.18 -5.67 -15.14
N THR A 474 10.31 -4.77 -14.16
CA THR A 474 11.31 -3.70 -14.17
C THR A 474 12.27 -3.88 -13.00
N LEU A 475 13.56 -3.98 -13.29
CA LEU A 475 14.62 -4.04 -12.28
C LEU A 475 15.16 -2.62 -12.04
N ASP A 476 14.76 -2.02 -10.92
CA ASP A 476 14.96 -0.60 -10.60
C ASP A 476 15.77 -0.36 -9.31
N GLY A 477 16.52 -1.38 -8.87
CA GLY A 477 17.34 -1.29 -7.68
C GLY A 477 18.45 -0.25 -7.76
N GLY A 478 18.83 0.29 -6.60
CA GLY A 478 20.00 1.16 -6.42
C GLY A 478 21.30 0.40 -6.09
N ALA A 479 21.23 -0.91 -5.88
CA ALA A 479 22.36 -1.80 -5.62
C ALA A 479 22.32 -3.01 -6.57
N LYS A 480 23.39 -3.82 -6.60
CA LYS A 480 23.42 -5.02 -7.46
C LYS A 480 22.20 -5.90 -7.22
N GLN A 481 21.47 -6.22 -8.29
CA GLN A 481 20.37 -7.18 -8.26
C GLN A 481 20.80 -8.51 -8.86
N THR A 482 20.55 -9.59 -8.13
CA THR A 482 20.83 -10.97 -8.58
C THR A 482 19.52 -11.66 -8.95
N LEU A 483 19.47 -12.25 -10.14
CA LEU A 483 18.35 -13.05 -10.61
C LEU A 483 18.72 -14.54 -10.53
N ALA A 484 17.92 -15.33 -9.80
CA ALA A 484 18.18 -16.74 -9.56
C ALA A 484 16.92 -17.61 -9.70
N GLY A 485 17.13 -18.93 -9.79
CA GLY A 485 16.05 -19.91 -9.91
C GLY A 485 15.60 -20.15 -11.34
N THR A 486 14.30 -20.35 -11.57
CA THR A 486 13.74 -20.65 -12.89
C THR A 486 13.22 -19.39 -13.57
N ILE A 487 13.89 -18.95 -14.64
CA ILE A 487 13.50 -17.80 -15.48
C ILE A 487 13.34 -18.24 -16.95
N THR A 488 13.10 -19.53 -17.18
CA THR A 488 12.93 -20.14 -18.50
C THR A 488 11.65 -20.98 -18.51
N GLY A 489 11.17 -21.36 -19.70
CA GLY A 489 9.94 -22.13 -19.84
C GLY A 489 8.75 -21.42 -19.16
N ALA A 490 8.09 -22.09 -18.23
CA ALA A 490 6.97 -21.51 -17.48
C ALA A 490 7.39 -20.33 -16.58
N GLY A 491 8.66 -20.24 -16.17
CA GLY A 491 9.19 -19.13 -15.37
C GLY A 491 9.68 -17.93 -16.19
N ALA A 492 9.53 -17.96 -17.52
CA ALA A 492 10.00 -16.88 -18.39
C ALA A 492 9.33 -15.54 -18.06
N PHE A 493 10.05 -14.45 -18.29
CA PHE A 493 9.48 -13.11 -18.29
C PHE A 493 8.85 -12.82 -19.65
N TYR A 494 7.83 -11.97 -19.67
CA TYR A 494 7.23 -11.50 -20.92
C TYR A 494 7.98 -10.28 -21.44
N ASP A 495 7.84 -9.15 -20.73
CA ASP A 495 8.70 -7.98 -20.91
C ASP A 495 9.67 -7.86 -19.73
N LEU A 496 10.91 -7.47 -20.00
CA LEU A 496 11.92 -7.16 -18.99
C LEU A 496 12.55 -5.80 -19.31
N THR A 497 12.53 -4.89 -18.36
CA THR A 497 13.24 -3.61 -18.42
C THR A 497 14.28 -3.54 -17.30
N ILE A 498 15.50 -3.11 -17.63
CA ILE A 498 16.53 -2.86 -16.63
C ILE A 498 16.80 -1.36 -16.57
N THR A 499 16.57 -0.78 -15.39
CA THR A 499 16.91 0.62 -15.09
C THR A 499 18.02 0.75 -14.06
N ASN A 500 18.35 -0.32 -13.35
CA ASN A 500 19.46 -0.35 -12.41
C ASN A 500 20.82 -0.09 -13.09
N SER A 501 21.47 1.02 -12.72
CA SER A 501 22.78 1.44 -13.20
C SER A 501 23.85 1.45 -12.09
N SER A 502 23.67 0.66 -11.02
CA SER A 502 24.57 0.65 -9.86
C SER A 502 25.96 0.04 -10.12
N GLY A 503 26.17 -0.60 -11.27
CA GLY A 503 27.42 -1.26 -11.62
C GLY A 503 28.58 -0.30 -11.91
N ALA A 504 29.77 -0.88 -12.06
CA ALA A 504 30.99 -0.17 -12.45
C ALA A 504 31.57 -0.76 -13.74
N ASP A 505 32.17 0.11 -14.55
CA ASP A 505 32.71 -0.19 -15.86
C ASP A 505 33.85 -1.20 -15.79
N ASP A 506 33.95 -2.02 -16.84
CA ASP A 506 35.12 -2.84 -17.12
C ASP A 506 36.00 -2.17 -18.17
N PRO A 507 37.06 -1.44 -17.78
CA PRO A 507 37.89 -0.68 -18.72
C PRO A 507 38.77 -1.59 -19.61
N GLY A 508 38.88 -2.89 -19.31
CA GLY A 508 39.85 -3.79 -19.92
C GLY A 508 39.27 -4.94 -20.76
N CYS A 509 37.98 -4.95 -21.09
CA CYS A 509 37.34 -6.06 -21.80
C CYS A 509 37.53 -7.43 -21.11
N GLY A 510 37.33 -7.49 -19.80
CA GLY A 510 37.34 -8.71 -19.01
C GLY A 510 38.40 -8.72 -17.90
N THR A 511 38.76 -7.55 -17.34
CA THR A 511 39.76 -7.49 -16.27
C THR A 511 39.14 -7.25 -14.89
N SER A 512 38.03 -6.52 -14.82
CA SER A 512 37.27 -6.27 -13.60
C SER A 512 35.86 -5.82 -13.97
N PHE A 513 34.81 -6.39 -13.39
CA PHE A 513 33.43 -6.01 -13.68
C PHE A 513 32.58 -6.05 -12.42
N THR A 514 31.82 -4.98 -12.18
CA THR A 514 30.81 -4.94 -11.12
C THR A 514 29.45 -4.75 -11.78
N PRO A 515 28.60 -5.79 -11.86
CA PRO A 515 27.30 -5.67 -12.52
C PRO A 515 26.30 -4.85 -11.70
N SER A 516 25.40 -4.16 -12.42
CA SER A 516 24.11 -3.69 -11.89
C SER A 516 23.17 -4.87 -11.70
N VAL A 517 23.10 -5.75 -12.70
CA VAL A 517 22.25 -6.95 -12.71
C VAL A 517 23.11 -8.17 -13.03
N ASP A 518 22.99 -9.18 -12.19
CA ASP A 518 23.68 -10.46 -12.28
C ASP A 518 22.65 -11.56 -12.55
N PHE A 519 22.61 -12.05 -13.79
CA PHE A 519 21.81 -13.21 -14.16
C PHE A 519 22.53 -14.49 -13.74
N ASN A 520 22.31 -14.92 -12.49
CA ASN A 520 22.92 -16.15 -11.94
C ASN A 520 22.35 -17.45 -12.55
N VAL A 521 21.41 -17.34 -13.49
CA VAL A 521 20.77 -18.44 -14.21
C VAL A 521 20.47 -18.03 -15.66
N ALA A 522 20.20 -19.01 -16.52
CA ALA A 522 19.64 -18.77 -17.85
C ALA A 522 18.28 -18.06 -17.75
N ALA A 523 17.96 -17.20 -18.72
CA ALA A 523 16.70 -16.47 -18.76
C ALA A 523 16.05 -16.46 -20.14
N THR A 524 14.73 -16.41 -20.17
CA THR A 524 13.91 -16.20 -21.37
C THR A 524 13.04 -14.97 -21.18
N VAL A 525 13.07 -14.07 -22.17
CA VAL A 525 12.16 -12.92 -22.30
C VAL A 525 11.38 -13.11 -23.59
N SER A 526 10.08 -13.43 -23.47
CA SER A 526 9.26 -13.85 -24.61
C SER A 526 8.72 -12.71 -25.47
N ASN A 527 8.90 -11.46 -25.05
CA ASN A 527 8.54 -10.27 -25.82
C ASN A 527 9.72 -9.28 -25.82
N ASN A 528 9.67 -8.17 -25.07
CA ASN A 528 10.68 -7.12 -25.14
C ASN A 528 11.68 -7.17 -23.98
N TYR A 529 12.97 -7.26 -24.30
CA TYR A 529 14.06 -7.01 -23.36
C TYR A 529 14.69 -5.63 -23.62
N THR A 530 14.44 -4.69 -22.71
CA THR A 530 14.77 -3.27 -22.88
C THR A 530 15.80 -2.78 -21.87
N ILE A 531 16.87 -2.16 -22.37
CA ILE A 531 17.88 -1.47 -21.58
C ILE A 531 18.22 -0.16 -22.30
N ILE A 532 17.50 0.90 -21.93
CA ILE A 532 17.71 2.25 -22.46
C ILE A 532 18.23 3.22 -21.38
N THR A 533 18.31 2.75 -20.14
CA THR A 533 18.94 3.51 -19.07
C THR A 533 20.44 3.57 -19.31
N PRO A 534 21.04 4.78 -19.31
CA PRO A 534 22.47 4.92 -19.52
C PRO A 534 23.27 4.19 -18.43
N SER A 535 24.44 3.70 -18.79
CA SER A 535 25.40 3.11 -17.85
C SER A 535 24.94 1.84 -17.10
N VAL A 536 23.96 1.09 -17.60
CA VAL A 536 23.62 -0.24 -17.05
C VAL A 536 24.77 -1.25 -17.30
N ARG A 537 25.05 -2.10 -16.30
CA ARG A 537 26.05 -3.18 -16.37
C ARG A 537 25.35 -4.52 -16.12
N VAL A 538 25.39 -5.45 -17.07
CA VAL A 538 24.76 -6.78 -16.93
C VAL A 538 25.81 -7.89 -17.00
N GLU A 539 25.77 -8.78 -16.02
CA GLU A 539 26.53 -10.03 -16.01
C GLU A 539 25.62 -11.21 -16.37
N TYR A 540 26.11 -12.05 -17.27
CA TYR A 540 25.48 -13.27 -17.73
C TYR A 540 26.31 -14.48 -17.30
N GLN A 541 25.70 -15.56 -16.81
CA GLN A 541 26.44 -16.77 -16.46
C GLN A 541 27.12 -17.40 -17.68
N SER A 542 28.40 -17.72 -17.55
CA SER A 542 29.14 -18.39 -18.63
C SER A 542 28.56 -19.78 -18.91
N GLY A 543 28.35 -20.10 -20.20
CA GLY A 543 27.75 -21.35 -20.66
C GLY A 543 26.21 -21.38 -20.58
N ALA A 544 25.57 -20.40 -19.93
CA ALA A 544 24.11 -20.30 -19.90
C ALA A 544 23.58 -19.72 -21.22
N THR A 545 22.34 -20.09 -21.58
CA THR A 545 21.63 -19.59 -22.76
C THR A 545 20.58 -18.56 -22.38
N TYR A 546 20.65 -17.40 -23.00
CA TYR A 546 19.73 -16.29 -22.84
C TYR A 546 18.91 -16.14 -24.12
N THR A 547 17.58 -16.31 -24.01
CA THR A 547 16.67 -16.25 -25.16
C THR A 547 15.78 -15.02 -25.07
N PHE A 548 15.93 -14.10 -26.01
CA PHE A 548 15.17 -12.85 -26.06
C PHE A 548 14.44 -12.75 -27.39
N THR A 549 13.14 -12.44 -27.38
CA THR A 549 12.41 -12.29 -28.64
C THR A 549 12.81 -10.98 -29.30
N ASN A 550 12.54 -9.85 -28.67
CA ASN A 550 12.93 -8.52 -29.14
C ASN A 550 13.94 -7.92 -28.17
N ILE A 551 14.97 -7.25 -28.70
CA ILE A 551 15.95 -6.51 -27.90
C ILE A 551 15.93 -5.03 -28.25
N ASN A 552 15.95 -4.17 -27.23
CA ASN A 552 16.17 -2.74 -27.36
C ASN A 552 17.24 -2.28 -26.38
N TRP A 553 18.45 -2.16 -26.90
CA TRP A 553 19.66 -1.88 -26.14
C TRP A 553 20.24 -0.56 -26.63
N ASN A 554 20.15 0.47 -25.78
CA ASN A 554 20.60 1.81 -26.13
C ASN A 554 21.24 2.54 -24.94
N GLY A 555 22.57 2.58 -24.92
CA GLY A 555 23.34 3.33 -23.93
C GLY A 555 23.35 4.85 -24.12
N GLN A 556 22.58 5.40 -25.07
CA GLN A 556 22.37 6.82 -25.37
C GLN A 556 23.57 7.58 -25.95
N ALA A 557 24.78 7.36 -25.45
CA ALA A 557 26.00 8.05 -25.88
C ALA A 557 27.27 7.22 -25.62
N SER A 558 28.39 7.61 -26.27
CA SER A 558 29.69 6.95 -26.10
C SER A 558 30.16 6.92 -24.63
N GLY A 559 29.87 7.98 -23.86
CA GLY A 559 30.24 8.08 -22.44
C GLY A 559 29.32 7.32 -21.49
N THR A 560 28.21 6.76 -21.97
CA THR A 560 27.18 6.13 -21.13
C THR A 560 26.75 4.77 -21.65
N ARG A 561 27.62 4.11 -22.42
CA ARG A 561 27.38 2.77 -22.97
C ARG A 561 26.87 1.81 -21.91
N ILE A 562 26.04 0.86 -22.33
CA ILE A 562 25.67 -0.29 -21.50
C ILE A 562 26.67 -1.43 -21.72
N PHE A 563 26.98 -2.20 -20.66
CA PHE A 563 28.02 -3.21 -20.72
C PHE A 563 27.47 -4.60 -20.44
N PHE A 564 27.88 -5.56 -21.26
CA PHE A 564 27.54 -6.97 -21.10
C PHE A 564 28.81 -7.80 -20.95
N ARG A 565 28.88 -8.60 -19.88
CA ARG A 565 29.98 -9.52 -19.60
C ARG A 565 29.45 -10.89 -19.21
N ASN A 566 30.26 -11.93 -19.37
CA ASN A 566 30.00 -13.19 -18.71
C ASN A 566 30.64 -13.23 -17.31
N SER A 567 30.12 -14.09 -16.44
CA SER A 567 30.62 -14.30 -15.06
C SER A 567 32.05 -14.81 -14.95
N SER A 568 32.65 -15.29 -16.05
CA SER A 568 34.07 -15.66 -16.13
C SER A 568 34.82 -14.68 -17.04
N LEU A 569 35.31 -13.59 -16.47
CA LEU A 569 35.91 -12.50 -17.26
C LEU A 569 37.14 -12.94 -18.07
N SER A 570 37.85 -13.97 -17.63
CA SER A 570 39.05 -14.50 -18.29
C SER A 570 38.79 -15.66 -19.27
N SER A 571 37.61 -16.28 -19.26
CA SER A 571 37.35 -17.48 -20.08
C SER A 571 35.87 -17.69 -20.40
N GLY A 572 35.55 -18.63 -21.31
CA GLY A 572 34.17 -18.96 -21.66
C GLY A 572 33.42 -17.86 -22.42
N THR A 573 32.18 -18.18 -22.76
CA THR A 573 31.20 -17.32 -23.44
C THR A 573 29.85 -17.42 -22.73
N TRP A 574 28.95 -16.49 -23.02
CA TRP A 574 27.51 -16.59 -22.71
C TRP A 574 26.74 -16.73 -24.02
N LEU A 575 25.75 -17.63 -24.05
CA LEU A 575 25.03 -17.96 -25.28
C LEU A 575 23.80 -17.05 -25.42
N LEU A 576 23.63 -16.43 -26.58
CA LEU A 576 22.54 -15.50 -26.87
C LEU A 576 21.69 -16.01 -28.03
N LYS A 577 20.37 -16.01 -27.86
CA LYS A 577 19.41 -16.29 -28.92
C LYS A 577 18.44 -15.13 -29.03
N VAL A 578 18.53 -14.38 -30.13
CA VAL A 578 17.57 -13.32 -30.48
C VAL A 578 16.80 -13.70 -31.72
N THR A 579 15.47 -13.66 -31.68
CA THR A 579 14.63 -14.20 -32.77
C THR A 579 13.78 -13.16 -33.50
N GLY A 580 13.55 -11.99 -32.88
CA GLY A 580 12.68 -10.93 -33.35
C GLY A 580 13.45 -9.65 -33.67
N THR A 581 12.88 -8.50 -33.29
CA THR A 581 13.44 -7.19 -33.64
C THR A 581 14.67 -6.84 -32.79
N GLN A 582 15.56 -6.05 -33.37
CA GLN A 582 16.81 -5.65 -32.73
C GLN A 582 17.01 -4.14 -32.85
N THR A 583 17.33 -3.50 -31.74
CA THR A 583 17.89 -2.14 -31.69
C THR A 583 19.11 -2.21 -30.78
N VAL A 584 20.29 -1.94 -31.32
CA VAL A 584 21.58 -2.08 -30.60
C VAL A 584 22.44 -0.86 -30.90
N SER A 585 22.51 0.03 -29.92
CA SER A 585 23.28 1.26 -29.99
C SER A 585 24.00 1.51 -28.66
N TYR A 586 25.22 2.01 -28.72
CA TYR A 586 26.04 2.32 -27.56
C TYR A 586 26.17 1.13 -26.59
N VAL A 587 26.42 -0.06 -27.13
CA VAL A 587 26.64 -1.30 -26.35
C VAL A 587 28.12 -1.64 -26.33
N ASN A 588 28.66 -1.98 -25.17
CA ASN A 588 29.98 -2.57 -25.01
C ASN A 588 29.83 -4.03 -24.57
N VAL A 589 30.07 -4.97 -25.47
CA VAL A 589 29.83 -6.39 -25.22
C VAL A 589 31.12 -7.20 -25.34
N ALA A 590 31.29 -8.18 -24.47
CA ALA A 590 32.39 -9.15 -24.55
C ALA A 590 31.83 -10.58 -24.47
N ARG A 591 32.50 -11.51 -25.14
CA ARG A 591 32.31 -12.97 -24.97
C ARG A 591 30.87 -13.45 -25.22
N SER A 592 30.10 -12.75 -26.03
CA SER A 592 28.75 -13.15 -26.43
C SER A 592 28.82 -14.09 -27.62
N ASP A 593 28.18 -15.25 -27.52
CA ASP A 593 28.02 -16.16 -28.66
C ASP A 593 26.55 -16.20 -29.10
N ALA A 594 26.24 -15.49 -30.18
CA ALA A 594 24.91 -15.43 -30.75
C ALA A 594 24.65 -16.50 -31.83
N SER A 595 25.48 -17.55 -31.92
CA SER A 595 25.33 -18.62 -32.92
C SER A 595 24.32 -19.71 -32.52
N VAL A 596 23.54 -19.49 -31.45
CA VAL A 596 22.53 -20.43 -30.98
C VAL A 596 21.48 -20.70 -32.06
N SER A 597 21.15 -21.97 -32.31
CA SER A 597 20.24 -22.38 -33.38
C SER A 597 18.88 -21.66 -33.33
N GLY A 598 18.48 -21.11 -34.47
CA GLY A 598 17.28 -20.30 -34.63
C GLY A 598 17.41 -18.87 -34.11
N GLY A 599 18.59 -18.43 -33.68
CA GLY A 599 18.92 -17.04 -33.40
C GLY A 599 19.46 -16.30 -34.64
N SER A 600 19.25 -14.99 -34.67
CA SER A 600 19.78 -14.09 -35.69
C SER A 600 21.17 -13.57 -35.31
N THR A 601 21.97 -13.19 -36.31
CA THR A 601 23.15 -12.35 -36.11
C THR A 601 22.74 -11.05 -35.40
N ILE A 602 23.53 -10.62 -34.42
CA ILE A 602 23.26 -9.36 -33.71
C ILE A 602 23.72 -8.19 -34.55
N ASN A 603 22.80 -7.30 -34.90
CA ASN A 603 23.10 -6.11 -35.71
C ASN A 603 23.53 -4.95 -34.81
N ALA A 604 24.81 -4.57 -34.86
CA ALA A 604 25.39 -3.41 -34.19
C ALA A 604 26.12 -2.48 -35.19
N THR A 605 25.57 -2.34 -36.40
CA THR A 605 26.21 -1.67 -37.55
C THR A 605 26.10 -0.14 -37.56
N ASP A 606 25.57 0.47 -36.50
CA ASP A 606 25.40 1.93 -36.41
C ASP A 606 26.69 2.69 -36.04
N GLY A 607 27.79 1.96 -35.82
CA GLY A 607 29.10 2.52 -35.48
C GLY A 607 29.24 3.02 -34.03
N THR A 608 28.24 2.85 -33.18
CA THR A 608 28.24 3.38 -31.80
C THR A 608 28.69 2.35 -30.75
N SER A 609 28.54 1.07 -31.07
CA SER A 609 28.85 -0.07 -30.20
C SER A 609 30.32 -0.49 -30.26
N VAL A 610 30.80 -1.16 -29.22
CA VAL A 610 32.18 -1.62 -29.06
C VAL A 610 32.21 -3.14 -28.97
N ASP A 611 32.93 -3.75 -29.90
CA ASP A 611 33.35 -5.16 -29.84
C ASP A 611 34.50 -5.30 -28.82
N CYS A 612 34.18 -5.69 -27.59
CA CYS A 612 35.14 -5.89 -26.51
C CYS A 612 35.70 -7.33 -26.52
N ASN A 613 36.05 -7.83 -27.71
CA ASN A 613 36.60 -9.16 -28.00
C ASN A 613 35.68 -10.37 -27.75
N ASN A 614 35.93 -11.44 -28.51
CA ASN A 614 35.30 -12.76 -28.37
C ASN A 614 33.78 -12.78 -28.57
N ASN A 615 33.24 -11.83 -29.34
CA ASN A 615 31.84 -11.88 -29.76
C ASN A 615 31.72 -12.70 -31.05
N THR A 616 30.78 -13.66 -31.07
CA THR A 616 30.53 -14.54 -32.22
C THR A 616 29.12 -14.30 -32.73
N ASN A 617 28.97 -14.21 -34.06
CA ASN A 617 27.70 -13.89 -34.73
C ASN A 617 27.14 -12.49 -34.36
N TRP A 618 28.05 -11.52 -34.25
CA TRP A 618 27.75 -10.08 -34.13
C TRP A 618 28.30 -9.35 -35.34
N ASP A 619 27.55 -8.38 -35.86
CA ASP A 619 27.97 -7.49 -36.94
C ASP A 619 28.21 -6.08 -36.41
N PHE A 620 29.49 -5.71 -36.31
CA PHE A 620 29.95 -4.36 -35.93
C PHE A 620 30.36 -3.52 -37.15
N THR A 621 30.18 -4.02 -38.37
CA THR A 621 30.65 -3.32 -39.57
C THR A 621 29.76 -2.11 -39.81
N ALA A 622 30.29 -0.90 -39.56
CA ALA A 622 29.57 0.33 -39.86
C ALA A 622 29.22 0.36 -41.35
N ALA A 623 28.01 0.80 -41.70
CA ALA A 623 27.63 1.00 -43.10
C ALA A 623 28.67 1.91 -43.78
N GLY A 624 29.22 1.46 -44.90
CA GLY A 624 30.25 2.21 -45.62
C GLY A 624 29.74 3.60 -46.02
N SER A 625 30.58 4.63 -45.90
CA SER A 625 30.27 5.96 -46.40
C SER A 625 30.15 5.95 -47.92
N THR A 626 28.98 6.34 -48.46
CA THR A 626 28.71 6.38 -49.90
C THR A 626 28.25 7.76 -50.35
N ILE A 627 28.91 8.32 -51.36
CA ILE A 627 28.42 9.41 -52.21
C ILE A 627 28.61 8.97 -53.65
N THR A 628 27.54 8.99 -54.43
CA THR A 628 27.56 8.80 -55.88
C THR A 628 26.82 9.95 -56.52
N PHE A 629 27.36 10.48 -57.62
CA PHE A 629 26.62 11.42 -58.45
C PHE A 629 26.88 11.19 -59.93
N ASP A 630 25.89 11.50 -60.74
CA ASP A 630 25.95 11.48 -62.20
C ASP A 630 25.72 12.89 -62.76
N LEU A 631 26.24 13.16 -63.95
CA LEU A 631 26.06 14.42 -64.67
C LEU A 631 25.49 14.14 -66.04
N ASP A 632 24.54 14.97 -66.48
CA ASP A 632 24.00 14.88 -67.83
C ASP A 632 23.82 16.24 -68.51
N ALA A 633 23.87 16.25 -69.84
CA ALA A 633 23.71 17.46 -70.64
C ALA A 633 22.58 17.32 -71.67
N SER A 634 21.37 17.73 -71.29
CA SER A 634 20.17 17.60 -72.14
C SER A 634 19.15 18.72 -71.91
N VAL A 635 18.32 19.01 -72.90
CA VAL A 635 17.20 19.97 -72.80
C VAL A 635 16.04 19.45 -71.95
N THR A 636 15.93 18.13 -71.80
CA THR A 636 14.99 17.43 -70.91
C THR A 636 15.77 16.45 -70.03
N ASP A 637 15.16 15.98 -68.95
CA ASP A 637 15.75 14.96 -68.10
C ASP A 637 15.99 13.67 -68.92
N ALA A 638 17.27 13.36 -69.16
CA ALA A 638 17.70 12.23 -69.96
C ALA A 638 19.18 11.95 -69.73
N ASN A 639 19.50 10.68 -69.52
CA ASN A 639 20.86 10.19 -69.41
C ASN A 639 21.63 10.40 -70.72
N THR A 640 22.81 10.98 -70.63
CA THR A 640 23.72 11.33 -71.72
C THR A 640 25.10 10.73 -71.49
N ALA A 641 25.86 10.54 -72.56
CA ALA A 641 27.24 10.04 -72.46
C ALA A 641 28.23 11.21 -72.50
N THR A 642 29.40 11.04 -71.86
CA THR A 642 30.51 11.98 -72.00
C THR A 642 30.89 12.19 -73.47
N PRO A 643 31.27 13.41 -73.90
CA PRO A 643 31.49 14.59 -73.06
C PRO A 643 30.20 15.36 -72.76
N TYR A 644 30.02 15.76 -71.49
CA TYR A 644 28.89 16.59 -71.05
C TYR A 644 29.12 18.06 -71.46
N VAL A 645 28.53 18.46 -72.59
CA VAL A 645 28.75 19.78 -73.19
C VAL A 645 27.45 20.56 -73.29
N VAL A 646 27.48 21.80 -72.81
CA VAL A 646 26.40 22.78 -73.01
C VAL A 646 26.82 23.79 -74.08
N ALA A 647 26.34 23.59 -75.30
CA ALA A 647 26.64 24.48 -76.41
C ALA A 647 25.79 25.76 -76.33
N LEU A 648 26.41 26.87 -75.89
CA LEU A 648 25.75 28.17 -75.80
C LEU A 648 25.56 28.84 -77.17
N GLY A 649 26.29 28.41 -78.22
CA GLY A 649 26.26 29.00 -79.55
C GLY A 649 26.83 30.43 -79.60
N THR A 650 26.55 31.17 -80.68
CA THR A 650 26.99 32.58 -80.79
C THR A 650 26.26 33.43 -79.74
N ILE A 651 27.04 34.09 -78.87
CA ILE A 651 26.53 34.99 -77.84
C ILE A 651 26.46 36.41 -78.43
N SER A 652 25.26 37.01 -78.46
CA SER A 652 25.03 38.34 -79.06
C SER A 652 24.61 39.38 -78.03
N THR A 653 24.65 40.66 -78.40
CA THR A 653 24.22 41.76 -77.52
C THR A 653 22.70 41.89 -77.40
N SER A 654 21.93 41.24 -78.28
CA SER A 654 20.47 41.38 -78.35
C SER A 654 19.67 40.32 -77.59
N THR A 655 20.32 39.23 -77.13
CA THR A 655 19.64 38.11 -76.46
C THR A 655 20.50 37.53 -75.35
N VAL A 656 19.86 37.06 -74.27
CA VAL A 656 20.52 36.20 -73.29
C VAL A 656 20.40 34.76 -73.78
N ARG A 657 21.52 34.06 -73.90
CA ARG A 657 21.56 32.61 -74.14
C ARG A 657 21.28 31.90 -72.83
N ARG A 658 20.28 31.03 -72.78
CA ARG A 658 19.83 30.32 -71.57
C ARG A 658 19.52 28.87 -71.88
N SER A 659 19.98 27.95 -71.02
CA SER A 659 19.53 26.57 -71.03
C SER A 659 18.00 26.49 -71.01
N GLY A 660 17.44 25.58 -71.81
CA GLY A 660 16.01 25.36 -71.95
C GLY A 660 15.56 25.03 -73.35
N ALA A 661 14.41 24.36 -73.44
CA ALA A 661 13.80 23.95 -74.70
C ALA A 661 13.53 25.12 -75.66
N THR A 662 13.23 26.32 -75.13
CA THR A 662 12.96 27.53 -75.93
C THR A 662 14.12 27.94 -76.84
N GLN A 663 15.36 27.73 -76.39
CA GLN A 663 16.57 28.05 -77.16
C GLN A 663 17.35 26.79 -77.59
N GLY A 664 16.86 25.60 -77.25
CA GLY A 664 17.51 24.31 -77.55
C GLY A 664 18.87 24.14 -76.85
N ILE A 665 19.12 24.84 -75.74
CA ILE A 665 20.38 24.77 -75.01
C ILE A 665 20.22 23.79 -73.85
N ASN A 666 21.13 22.83 -73.75
CA ASN A 666 21.11 21.81 -72.71
C ASN A 666 21.21 22.42 -71.30
N TYR A 667 20.51 21.83 -70.34
CA TYR A 667 20.83 21.99 -68.92
C TYR A 667 22.00 21.09 -68.55
N ILE A 668 22.58 21.33 -67.39
CA ILE A 668 23.36 20.32 -66.68
C ILE A 668 22.44 19.70 -65.64
N TRP A 669 22.16 18.41 -65.75
CA TRP A 669 21.44 17.63 -64.75
C TRP A 669 22.45 16.97 -63.82
N ILE A 670 22.08 16.87 -62.55
CA ILE A 670 22.87 16.18 -61.54
C ILE A 670 21.97 15.30 -60.68
N ASP A 671 22.33 14.03 -60.58
CA ASP A 671 21.67 13.06 -59.72
C ASP A 671 22.64 12.69 -58.59
N ILE A 672 22.22 12.78 -57.32
CA ILE A 672 23.11 12.55 -56.17
C ILE A 672 22.54 11.66 -55.07
N ASP A 673 23.17 10.51 -54.84
CA ASP A 673 22.83 9.55 -53.78
C ASP A 673 23.89 9.58 -52.68
N THR A 674 23.45 9.63 -51.41
CA THR A 674 24.36 9.66 -50.26
C THR A 674 23.73 9.10 -48.98
N ASN A 675 24.55 8.48 -48.12
CA ASN A 675 24.16 8.13 -46.75
C ASN A 675 24.77 9.07 -45.68
N ALA A 676 25.31 10.22 -46.08
CA ALA A 676 25.82 11.24 -45.17
C ALA A 676 24.69 11.84 -44.31
N SER A 677 24.92 11.99 -42.99
CA SER A 677 23.93 12.53 -42.04
C SER A 677 23.51 13.98 -42.37
N SER A 678 24.40 14.74 -43.00
CA SER A 678 24.14 16.11 -43.48
C SER A 678 23.57 16.19 -44.90
N GLY A 679 23.29 15.06 -45.56
CA GLY A 679 23.18 15.02 -47.02
C GLY A 679 24.52 15.36 -47.70
N ALA A 680 24.48 15.72 -48.98
CA ALA A 680 25.66 16.09 -49.76
C ALA A 680 25.57 17.52 -50.32
N VAL A 681 26.72 18.18 -50.43
CA VAL A 681 26.89 19.51 -51.01
C VAL A 681 27.63 19.35 -52.33
N VAL A 682 27.06 19.89 -53.41
CA VAL A 682 27.71 19.97 -54.71
C VAL A 682 28.28 21.36 -54.90
N THR A 683 29.60 21.44 -55.03
CA THR A 683 30.32 22.67 -55.38
C THR A 683 30.72 22.63 -56.84
N VAL A 684 30.42 23.71 -57.58
CA VAL A 684 30.83 23.86 -58.98
C VAL A 684 31.97 24.86 -59.07
N VAL A 685 33.09 24.44 -59.65
CA VAL A 685 34.29 25.25 -59.82
C VAL A 685 34.52 25.52 -61.30
N SER A 686 34.57 26.79 -61.67
CA SER A 686 34.93 27.24 -63.02
C SER A 686 36.45 27.28 -63.18
N SER A 687 36.98 26.72 -64.26
CA SER A 687 38.41 26.73 -64.55
C SER A 687 38.92 28.11 -64.96
N ASN A 688 38.07 28.91 -65.60
CA ASN A 688 38.42 30.23 -66.13
C ASN A 688 37.79 31.41 -65.35
N ALA A 689 36.97 31.15 -64.32
CA ALA A 689 36.15 32.11 -63.58
C ALA A 689 35.20 32.99 -64.45
N SER A 690 35.16 32.72 -65.75
CA SER A 690 34.55 33.50 -66.82
C SER A 690 34.47 32.61 -68.06
N LEU A 691 33.65 32.94 -69.05
CA LEU A 691 33.81 32.33 -70.37
C LEU A 691 34.97 33.02 -71.08
N LYS A 692 35.90 32.27 -71.67
CA LYS A 692 37.08 32.80 -72.36
C LYS A 692 37.04 32.44 -73.84
N SER A 693 37.29 33.40 -74.73
CA SER A 693 37.42 33.11 -76.16
C SER A 693 38.70 32.31 -76.42
N THR A 694 38.59 31.26 -77.25
CA THR A 694 39.73 30.42 -77.65
C THR A 694 40.53 31.00 -78.82
N SER A 695 39.92 31.88 -79.61
CA SER A 695 40.46 32.46 -80.84
C SER A 695 41.02 33.86 -80.66
N VAL A 696 40.57 34.61 -79.65
CA VAL A 696 41.06 35.96 -79.33
C VAL A 696 41.54 36.04 -77.88
N GLY A 697 42.85 36.10 -77.71
CA GLY A 697 43.48 36.18 -76.39
C GLY A 697 43.12 37.48 -75.66
N GLY A 698 42.44 37.36 -74.52
CA GLY A 698 42.07 38.48 -73.63
C GLY A 698 40.56 38.73 -73.54
N ASP A 699 39.78 38.24 -74.50
CA ASP A 699 38.33 38.39 -74.50
C ASP A 699 37.67 37.43 -73.49
N THR A 700 36.92 37.98 -72.54
CA THR A 700 36.20 37.21 -71.51
C THR A 700 34.79 37.73 -71.26
N ILE A 701 33.90 36.84 -70.83
CA ILE A 701 32.58 37.17 -70.29
C ILE A 701 32.61 36.85 -68.79
N PRO A 702 32.59 37.86 -67.91
CA PRO A 702 32.77 37.64 -66.48
C PRO A 702 31.61 36.85 -65.86
N SER A 703 31.92 36.03 -64.86
CA SER A 703 30.88 35.37 -64.05
C SER A 703 30.16 36.38 -63.15
N SER A 704 28.85 36.21 -62.95
CA SER A 704 28.02 37.06 -62.10
C SER A 704 26.85 36.28 -61.49
N THR A 705 26.45 36.64 -60.26
CA THR A 705 25.30 36.07 -59.55
C THR A 705 24.00 36.87 -59.73
N GLY A 706 24.03 37.95 -60.52
CA GLY A 706 22.87 38.81 -60.77
C GLY A 706 21.96 38.33 -61.92
N THR A 707 20.74 38.86 -61.99
CA THR A 707 19.81 38.59 -63.10
C THR A 707 20.39 39.03 -64.44
N MET A 708 20.42 38.13 -65.42
CA MET A 708 20.98 38.43 -66.74
C MET A 708 20.01 39.18 -67.67
N SER A 709 20.50 40.25 -68.28
CA SER A 709 19.84 41.04 -69.33
C SER A 709 20.67 41.09 -70.61
N ALA A 710 20.00 41.20 -71.75
CA ALA A 710 20.69 41.43 -73.03
C ALA A 710 21.47 42.75 -72.99
N GLY A 711 22.65 42.77 -73.61
CA GLY A 711 23.53 43.94 -73.67
C GLY A 711 24.47 44.11 -72.46
N THR A 712 24.43 43.21 -71.48
CA THR A 712 25.34 43.20 -70.32
C THR A 712 26.17 41.91 -70.33
N ALA A 713 27.49 42.02 -70.32
CA ALA A 713 28.38 40.87 -70.37
C ALA A 713 28.39 40.13 -69.03
N ASN A 714 27.74 38.96 -68.97
CA ASN A 714 27.62 38.14 -67.76
C ASN A 714 27.51 36.66 -68.14
N TYR A 715 28.11 35.80 -67.33
CA TYR A 715 28.04 34.33 -67.38
C TYR A 715 27.67 33.81 -65.99
N GLY A 716 27.00 32.67 -65.90
CA GLY A 716 26.57 32.15 -64.61
C GLY A 716 25.73 30.90 -64.72
N LEU A 717 25.76 30.15 -63.62
CA LEU A 717 24.95 28.96 -63.41
C LEU A 717 23.78 29.32 -62.50
N CYS A 718 22.59 28.84 -62.81
CA CYS A 718 21.41 29.06 -61.99
C CYS A 718 20.65 27.74 -61.80
N LEU A 719 20.44 27.34 -60.55
CA LEU A 719 19.62 26.19 -60.17
C LEU A 719 18.14 26.54 -60.45
N VAL A 720 17.48 25.76 -61.30
CA VAL A 720 16.17 26.12 -61.86
C VAL A 720 15.00 25.51 -61.08
N ALA A 721 15.09 24.25 -60.65
CA ALA A 721 14.04 23.58 -59.87
C ALA A 721 14.56 22.31 -59.18
N VAL A 722 13.79 21.81 -58.19
CA VAL A 722 13.92 20.48 -57.60
C VAL A 722 12.54 19.83 -57.60
N SER A 723 12.29 18.90 -58.52
CA SER A 723 11.18 17.96 -58.44
C SER A 723 11.51 16.74 -59.29
N GLU A 724 11.69 15.60 -58.63
CA GLU A 724 11.89 14.30 -59.28
C GLU A 724 10.55 13.55 -59.25
N SER A 725 10.16 12.93 -60.36
CA SER A 725 8.89 12.21 -60.47
C SER A 725 9.02 10.70 -60.68
N ALA A 726 10.23 10.17 -60.84
CA ALA A 726 10.66 8.77 -60.57
C ALA A 726 12.07 8.49 -61.13
N GLY A 727 12.90 7.72 -60.41
CA GLY A 727 14.16 7.16 -60.93
C GLY A 727 15.29 6.98 -59.92
N GLY A 728 15.29 7.74 -58.82
CA GLY A 728 16.37 7.88 -57.84
C GLY A 728 17.53 8.72 -58.38
N PRO A 729 18.49 9.15 -57.53
CA PRO A 729 18.42 10.11 -56.42
C PRO A 729 17.80 11.50 -56.73
N LEU A 730 17.70 12.38 -55.71
CA LEU A 730 17.30 13.80 -55.84
C LEU A 730 18.01 14.51 -57.02
N GLY A 731 17.29 14.69 -58.13
CA GLY A 731 17.78 15.37 -59.33
C GLY A 731 17.73 16.90 -59.24
N GLY A 732 18.84 17.56 -59.59
CA GLY A 732 18.97 19.02 -59.70
C GLY A 732 19.17 19.48 -61.15
N GLN A 733 18.41 20.48 -61.59
CA GLN A 733 18.60 21.09 -62.93
C GLN A 733 19.37 22.41 -62.83
N ILE A 734 20.55 22.48 -63.46
CA ILE A 734 21.39 23.68 -63.51
C ILE A 734 21.35 24.27 -64.93
N SER A 735 20.86 25.52 -65.02
CA SER A 735 20.93 26.30 -66.25
C SER A 735 22.27 27.00 -66.41
N VAL A 736 22.81 26.97 -67.62
CA VAL A 736 23.97 27.75 -68.04
C VAL A 736 23.48 28.93 -68.84
N ASN A 737 23.77 30.14 -68.37
CA ASN A 737 23.29 31.37 -68.98
C ASN A 737 24.47 32.27 -69.36
N SER A 738 24.35 33.00 -70.47
CA SER A 738 25.36 33.96 -70.89
C SER A 738 24.79 35.10 -71.74
N ALA A 739 25.42 36.28 -71.66
CA ALA A 739 25.18 37.41 -72.54
C ALA A 739 26.48 38.23 -72.72
N VAL A 740 26.55 39.04 -73.79
CA VAL A 740 27.66 39.99 -74.06
C VAL A 740 27.15 41.43 -74.13
N SER A 741 28.07 42.38 -73.99
CA SER A 741 27.81 43.83 -74.13
C SER A 741 28.39 44.38 -75.44
N ALA A 742 28.10 45.64 -75.79
CA ALA A 742 28.66 46.27 -76.99
C ALA A 742 30.21 46.41 -76.98
N VAL A 743 30.85 46.28 -75.81
CA VAL A 743 32.31 46.35 -75.65
C VAL A 743 32.98 44.98 -75.48
N THR A 744 32.20 43.91 -75.35
CA THR A 744 32.68 42.52 -75.32
C THR A 744 32.34 41.90 -76.68
N PRO A 745 33.32 41.62 -77.55
CA PRO A 745 33.03 41.14 -78.90
C PRO A 745 32.15 39.88 -78.91
N ALA A 746 31.23 39.79 -79.86
CA ALA A 746 30.40 38.61 -80.03
C ALA A 746 31.23 37.50 -80.72
N HIS A 747 31.52 36.44 -79.98
CA HIS A 747 32.19 35.23 -80.50
C HIS A 747 31.33 33.98 -80.27
N SER A 748 31.67 32.90 -80.98
CA SER A 748 31.02 31.59 -80.85
C SER A 748 31.88 30.57 -80.09
N ASP A 749 33.06 30.98 -79.64
CA ASP A 749 34.10 30.11 -79.08
C ASP A 749 34.48 30.47 -77.64
N TYR A 750 33.58 31.20 -76.96
CA TYR A 750 33.64 31.41 -75.53
C TYR A 750 33.42 30.09 -74.80
N THR A 751 34.43 29.62 -74.08
CA THR A 751 34.41 28.33 -73.40
C THR A 751 34.90 28.42 -71.96
N ASP A 752 34.41 27.50 -71.14
CA ASP A 752 34.87 27.26 -69.77
C ASP A 752 34.74 25.75 -69.48
N THR A 753 35.52 25.28 -68.51
CA THR A 753 35.43 23.91 -68.01
C THR A 753 34.99 23.95 -66.56
N LEU A 754 33.89 23.27 -66.25
CA LEU A 754 33.30 23.21 -64.92
C LEU A 754 33.68 21.89 -64.25
N THR A 755 34.16 21.97 -63.01
CA THR A 755 34.44 20.82 -62.15
C THR A 755 33.38 20.75 -61.06
N PHE A 756 32.68 19.61 -60.97
CA PHE A 756 31.69 19.35 -59.94
C PHE A 756 32.33 18.51 -58.83
N ILE A 757 32.17 18.96 -57.58
CA ILE A 757 32.72 18.31 -56.39
C ILE A 757 31.55 18.04 -55.43
N ALA A 758 31.23 16.78 -55.19
CA ALA A 758 30.27 16.39 -54.16
C ALA A 758 31.00 16.07 -52.85
N THR A 759 30.57 16.68 -51.75
CA THR A 759 31.08 16.42 -50.40
C THR A 759 29.93 16.08 -49.46
N GLY A 760 30.17 15.23 -48.47
CA GLY A 760 29.19 14.92 -47.43
C GLY A 760 29.91 14.60 -46.12
N THR A 761 29.20 14.78 -45.02
CA THR A 761 29.70 14.50 -43.67
C THR A 761 28.99 13.24 -43.17
N PHE A 762 29.75 12.17 -42.95
CA PHE A 762 29.23 10.88 -42.50
C PHE A 762 29.28 10.78 -40.98
#